data_AF-A0A7J6EI91-F1
#
_entry.id   AF-A0A7J6EI91-F1
#
_cell.length_a   1.000
_cell.length_b   1.000
_cell.length_c   1.000
_cell.angle_alpha   90.00
_cell.angle_beta   90.00
_cell.angle_gamma   90.00
#
_symmetry.space_group_name_H-M   'P 1'
#
loop_
_entity.id
_entity.type
_entity.pdbx_description
1 polymer ?
#
loop_
_entity_poly.entity_id
_entity_poly.type
_entity_poly.pdbx_seq_one_letter_code
_entity_poly.pdbx_strand_id
1 'polypeptide(L)'
;MASTPLLLSLSVCFLILFHGCSARSRTAVYGDQNECQLNRLEAREPDHRVECEGGMIESWNPNHEQFQCAGVALLRLTIQPNGLHLPSYTNGPQLIHVIRGRGVLGTLFPGCAETFEEAQVSVGGGRSSQRDRHQKTRHIKEGDIIAIPAGMAYWCNNDGDQPLVTVNLIDVSNHNNQLDLTPRRFYIAGNPHEDFPQSRRTKQGRRYSEESQERIEEEKQQEGLPNNVFRGFSVNLIQEAFNVDSETARKIQSQDDFRGSIIRVEGKLDLVKPQRSRQEQEQEMRRQELQQTEREHARLSGRDYNGLEENICTMRLRENMGDPARADVFSPQAGRLTTVVDNNGRSVFEGELRQGQALTVPQNFAIVKMAENEGFEWISFKTNDRAKVNQLAGKVSFMRAMPENVIANSYQISREQARRLKVITMANTKALLSLSFCFFLLLQGTSAISRSRSRSQDESYRQQNQCQIDRIEAREPDTRVEAEAGLIESWNPNHNQFQCAGVAVVRYTIQQNGLHLPSYTNTPQLVYIVKGRGILGVTFPGCPETFEESQRGQGQGQSQGSQPDRHQKLRHVREGDIVAIPAGVAYWSYNNGDQQLVFVSLLDTSNVNNQLDDNPRRFYLAGNPEDEFEQLRREGGRGARFDERIRERSEGRHSSENYRNIFKGFNSRYLEEAFNVDSETVKRLQGQNDDRNSIIRVKGTLDLVSPLRSSQEHQREERYEDERQREIEQERRRMSRGGRYEANGLEETFCSMRLRENIGDPSRADVFTPQAGRISTVNSYNLPILRFLQLSAERGVLYKNAIYTPHWNVNAHSVMYVLRGRARVQVVNHMGQKCFDGEVRQGQIVTVPQNHAVVKQASSDGFEWVSFKTNDNAWVSPLAGRTSVIRALPEAVLANAFQISRDQARNLKYNREETVLLTSSTSSRREDRYERRATA
;
A
#
# COMPACT_ATOMS: atom_id res chain seq x y z
N MET A 1 10.21 61.88 17.68
CA MET A 1 9.34 61.29 18.72
C MET A 1 8.78 59.97 18.18
N ALA A 2 8.63 59.00 19.08
CA ALA A 2 7.82 57.78 18.94
C ALA A 2 8.31 56.66 17.98
N SER A 3 8.74 55.57 18.64
CA SER A 3 8.32 54.17 18.42
C SER A 3 8.24 53.59 17.00
N THR A 4 9.13 52.65 16.69
CA THR A 4 8.86 51.34 16.05
C THR A 4 10.20 50.63 15.81
N PRO A 5 10.54 49.61 16.64
CA PRO A 5 10.67 48.27 16.08
C PRO A 5 10.38 47.19 17.14
N LEU A 6 9.11 47.00 17.53
CA LEU A 6 8.70 45.83 18.32
C LEU A 6 7.70 44.94 17.57
N LEU A 7 7.12 45.42 16.47
CA LEU A 7 6.09 44.69 15.72
C LEU A 7 6.67 43.72 14.68
N LEU A 8 7.91 43.91 14.22
CA LEU A 8 8.56 43.02 13.25
C LEU A 8 9.08 41.71 13.89
N SER A 9 9.49 41.70 15.16
CA SER A 9 9.96 40.47 15.81
C SER A 9 8.81 39.57 16.31
N LEU A 10 7.69 40.17 16.70
CA LEU A 10 6.47 39.42 17.07
C LEU A 10 5.82 38.72 15.88
N SER A 11 5.89 39.30 14.67
CA SER A 11 5.37 38.67 13.45
C SER A 11 6.19 37.45 13.01
N VAL A 12 7.51 37.47 13.18
CA VAL A 12 8.39 36.34 12.85
C VAL A 12 8.26 35.19 13.87
N CYS A 13 8.04 35.50 15.16
CA CYS A 13 7.77 34.47 16.18
C CYS A 13 6.41 33.78 16.01
N PHE A 14 5.37 34.50 15.55
CA PHE A 14 4.07 33.90 15.24
C PHE A 14 4.11 33.01 13.98
N LEU A 15 4.96 33.32 12.99
CA LEU A 15 5.17 32.45 11.81
C LEU A 15 5.91 31.15 12.14
N ILE A 16 6.80 31.15 13.14
CA ILE A 16 7.52 29.93 13.57
C ILE A 16 6.63 29.02 14.43
N LEU A 17 5.68 29.58 15.21
CA LEU A 17 4.74 28.80 16.01
C LEU A 17 3.58 28.20 15.19
N PHE A 18 3.22 28.77 14.02
CA PHE A 18 2.19 28.20 13.14
C PHE A 18 2.70 27.23 12.07
N HIS A 19 4.03 27.08 11.88
CA HIS A 19 4.61 26.01 11.05
C HIS A 19 5.08 24.77 11.85
N GLY A 20 4.90 24.77 13.17
CA GLY A 20 5.29 23.67 14.05
C GLY A 20 4.30 22.50 14.15
N CYS A 21 3.09 22.62 13.59
CA CYS A 21 2.04 21.60 13.68
C CYS A 21 1.65 21.01 12.30
N SER A 22 2.64 20.60 11.51
CA SER A 22 2.42 19.71 10.35
C SER A 22 3.60 18.74 10.18
N ALA A 23 3.96 18.04 11.25
CA ALA A 23 4.78 16.85 11.19
C ALA A 23 4.12 15.76 12.04
N ARG A 24 2.88 15.39 11.68
CA ARG A 24 2.29 14.15 12.15
C ARG A 24 3.00 13.04 11.39
N SER A 25 4.07 12.52 11.99
CA SER A 25 4.71 11.30 11.53
C SER A 25 3.64 10.23 11.36
N ARG A 26 3.61 9.61 10.19
CA ARG A 26 2.90 8.37 9.90
C ARG A 26 3.49 7.27 10.79
N THR A 27 3.14 7.25 12.07
CA THR A 27 3.39 6.09 12.92
C THR A 27 2.34 5.05 12.55
N ALA A 28 2.82 3.83 12.32
CA ALA A 28 2.06 2.63 12.06
C ALA A 28 0.71 2.61 12.80
N VAL A 29 -0.32 2.20 12.08
CA VAL A 29 -1.62 1.82 12.62
C VAL A 29 -1.36 0.75 13.69
N TYR A 30 -1.61 1.13 14.95
CA TYR A 30 -1.61 0.30 16.15
C TYR A 30 -0.43 -0.69 16.30
N GLY A 31 0.66 -0.27 16.92
CA GLY A 31 1.44 -1.18 17.77
C GLY A 31 1.00 -0.97 19.22
N ASP A 32 0.83 -2.04 19.99
CA ASP A 32 0.50 -1.93 21.42
C ASP A 32 1.53 -1.02 22.11
N GLN A 33 1.10 -0.14 23.03
CA GLN A 33 1.96 0.83 23.73
C GLN A 33 3.07 0.18 24.58
N ASN A 34 3.15 -1.15 24.60
CA ASN A 34 4.10 -1.96 25.35
C ASN A 34 5.15 -2.71 24.49
N GLU A 35 5.02 -2.81 23.15
CA GLU A 35 5.95 -3.62 22.32
C GLU A 35 7.39 -3.08 22.32
N CYS A 36 7.58 -1.80 22.60
CA CYS A 36 8.90 -1.16 22.69
C CYS A 36 9.37 -0.88 24.13
N GLN A 37 8.74 -1.47 25.15
CA GLN A 37 9.19 -1.34 26.55
C GLN A 37 10.31 -2.36 26.86
N LEU A 38 11.47 -2.15 26.24
CA LEU A 38 12.61 -3.05 26.35
C LEU A 38 13.45 -2.74 27.59
N ASN A 39 13.46 -3.67 28.55
CA ASN A 39 14.28 -3.54 29.77
C ASN A 39 15.75 -3.92 29.54
N ARG A 40 16.03 -4.68 28.48
CA ARG A 40 17.37 -5.10 28.07
C ARG A 40 17.42 -5.30 26.55
N LEU A 41 18.49 -4.84 25.93
CA LEU A 41 18.81 -5.14 24.53
C LEU A 41 19.92 -6.18 24.47
N GLU A 42 19.91 -7.00 23.43
CA GLU A 42 20.90 -8.05 23.23
C GLU A 42 21.51 -7.93 21.83
N ALA A 43 22.84 -8.06 21.77
CA ALA A 43 23.54 -8.23 20.50
C ALA A 43 23.33 -9.67 20.05
N ARG A 44 22.66 -9.88 18.92
CA ARG A 44 22.19 -11.20 18.49
C ARG A 44 22.96 -11.72 17.27
N GLU A 45 23.31 -13.00 17.32
CA GLU A 45 23.76 -13.77 16.16
C GLU A 45 22.53 -14.29 15.37
N PRO A 46 22.69 -14.76 14.12
CA PRO A 46 21.59 -15.36 13.37
C PRO A 46 20.99 -16.55 14.12
N ASP A 47 19.66 -16.67 14.08
CA ASP A 47 18.92 -17.74 14.75
C ASP A 47 18.72 -18.95 13.82
N HIS A 48 18.79 -18.77 12.50
CA HIS A 48 18.62 -19.84 11.53
C HIS A 48 19.57 -19.70 10.35
N ARG A 49 19.94 -20.84 9.77
CA ARG A 49 20.87 -20.94 8.65
C ARG A 49 20.37 -21.99 7.65
N VAL A 50 20.28 -21.57 6.39
CA VAL A 50 19.91 -22.40 5.24
C VAL A 50 21.13 -22.53 4.34
N GLU A 51 21.63 -23.75 4.17
CA GLU A 51 22.63 -24.08 3.17
C GLU A 51 21.99 -24.24 1.79
N CYS A 52 22.68 -23.75 0.76
CA CYS A 52 22.28 -23.87 -0.64
C CYS A 52 23.48 -24.32 -1.48
N GLU A 53 23.24 -24.79 -2.70
CA GLU A 53 24.30 -25.30 -3.59
C GLU A 53 25.43 -24.28 -3.88
N GLY A 54 25.04 -23.00 -4.04
CA GLY A 54 25.91 -21.89 -4.39
C GLY A 54 26.17 -20.89 -3.27
N GLY A 55 25.78 -21.19 -2.02
CA GLY A 55 25.86 -20.23 -0.92
C GLY A 55 25.06 -20.61 0.31
N MET A 56 24.78 -19.63 1.16
CA MET A 56 23.96 -19.81 2.35
C MET A 56 23.18 -18.53 2.69
N ILE A 57 22.07 -18.71 3.39
CA ILE A 57 21.24 -17.64 3.95
C ILE A 57 21.20 -17.82 5.47
N GLU A 58 21.42 -16.74 6.19
CA GLU A 58 21.29 -16.68 7.64
C GLU A 58 20.23 -15.65 8.01
N SER A 59 19.32 -15.99 8.91
CA SER A 59 18.21 -15.13 9.31
C SER A 59 18.15 -14.95 10.82
N TRP A 60 17.72 -13.77 11.23
CA TRP A 60 17.40 -13.48 12.63
C TRP A 60 15.90 -13.64 12.81
N ASN A 61 15.50 -14.22 13.93
CA ASN A 61 14.11 -14.47 14.26
C ASN A 61 13.38 -13.13 14.40
N PRO A 62 12.42 -12.82 13.50
CA PRO A 62 11.72 -11.53 13.50
C PRO A 62 10.83 -11.34 14.73
N ASN A 63 10.56 -12.41 15.48
CA ASN A 63 9.75 -12.38 16.70
C ASN A 63 10.52 -11.98 17.96
N HIS A 64 11.83 -11.70 17.90
CA HIS A 64 12.54 -11.10 19.02
C HIS A 64 12.01 -9.68 19.28
N GLU A 65 11.78 -9.33 20.54
CA GLU A 65 11.16 -8.06 20.95
C GLU A 65 11.85 -6.83 20.34
N GLN A 66 13.18 -6.87 20.23
CA GLN A 66 13.97 -5.79 19.64
C GLN A 66 13.72 -5.61 18.13
N PHE A 67 13.45 -6.69 17.37
CA PHE A 67 13.14 -6.60 15.94
C PHE A 67 11.66 -6.24 15.71
N GLN A 68 10.75 -6.77 16.53
CA GLN A 68 9.34 -6.41 16.53
C GLN A 68 9.14 -4.92 16.81
N CYS A 69 9.81 -4.39 17.85
CA CYS A 69 9.77 -2.97 18.19
C CYS A 69 10.27 -2.06 17.05
N ALA A 70 11.31 -2.48 16.31
CA ALA A 70 11.77 -1.74 15.14
C ALA A 70 10.93 -1.97 13.88
N GLY A 71 10.10 -3.01 13.84
CA GLY A 71 9.30 -3.36 12.67
C GLY A 71 10.13 -3.87 11.49
N VAL A 72 11.20 -4.63 11.76
CA VAL A 72 12.15 -5.08 10.73
C VAL A 72 12.45 -6.58 10.80
N ALA A 73 12.85 -7.16 9.67
CA ALA A 73 13.47 -8.47 9.59
C ALA A 73 14.87 -8.37 8.95
N LEU A 74 15.79 -9.26 9.35
CA LEU A 74 17.19 -9.19 8.95
C LEU A 74 17.66 -10.52 8.37
N LEU A 75 18.42 -10.44 7.27
CA LEU A 75 19.05 -11.58 6.60
C LEU A 75 20.52 -11.26 6.28
N ARG A 76 21.35 -12.29 6.28
CA ARG A 76 22.71 -12.26 5.72
C ARG A 76 22.81 -13.32 4.64
N LEU A 77 23.19 -12.91 3.43
CA LEU A 77 23.37 -13.81 2.30
C LEU A 77 24.87 -13.93 2.02
N THR A 78 25.35 -15.16 1.87
CA THR A 78 26.70 -15.44 1.37
C THR A 78 26.58 -16.20 0.06
N ILE A 79 26.94 -15.56 -1.04
CA ILE A 79 26.89 -16.14 -2.38
C ILE A 79 28.33 -16.49 -2.78
N GLN A 80 28.62 -17.78 -2.96
CA GLN A 80 29.94 -18.25 -3.38
C GLN A 80 30.27 -17.79 -4.81
N PRO A 81 31.54 -17.81 -5.24
CA PRO A 81 31.91 -17.52 -6.63
C PRO A 81 31.07 -18.35 -7.62
N ASN A 82 30.56 -17.68 -8.67
CA ASN A 82 29.58 -18.22 -9.63
C ASN A 82 28.22 -18.64 -9.03
N GLY A 83 27.93 -18.27 -7.78
CA GLY A 83 26.62 -18.45 -7.17
C GLY A 83 25.58 -17.46 -7.73
N LEU A 84 24.34 -17.89 -7.85
CA LEU A 84 23.19 -17.09 -8.30
C LEU A 84 22.06 -17.20 -7.27
N HIS A 85 21.78 -16.09 -6.58
CA HIS A 85 20.57 -15.94 -5.79
C HIS A 85 19.38 -15.74 -6.73
N LEU A 86 18.41 -16.66 -6.64
CA LEU A 86 17.31 -16.79 -7.57
C LEU A 86 16.36 -15.57 -7.55
N PRO A 87 15.64 -15.29 -8.67
CA PRO A 87 14.69 -14.19 -8.74
C PRO A 87 13.58 -14.30 -7.69
N SER A 88 13.42 -13.27 -6.87
CA SER A 88 12.39 -13.20 -5.82
C SER A 88 12.01 -11.75 -5.48
N TYR A 89 10.89 -11.59 -4.77
CA TYR A 89 10.41 -10.30 -4.24
C TYR A 89 9.88 -10.44 -2.80
N THR A 90 9.79 -9.34 -2.06
CA THR A 90 9.35 -9.35 -0.64
C THR A 90 8.16 -8.42 -0.39
N ASN A 91 7.41 -8.68 0.68
CA ASN A 91 6.28 -7.83 1.09
C ASN A 91 6.68 -6.47 1.67
N GLY A 92 7.85 -6.36 2.30
CA GLY A 92 8.41 -5.08 2.73
C GLY A 92 9.49 -4.56 1.77
N PRO A 93 9.74 -3.23 1.74
CA PRO A 93 10.91 -2.67 1.07
C PRO A 93 12.20 -3.11 1.77
N GLN A 94 13.30 -3.17 1.01
CA GLN A 94 14.58 -3.71 1.46
C GLN A 94 15.72 -2.72 1.29
N LEU A 95 16.64 -2.74 2.24
CA LEU A 95 17.98 -2.16 2.13
C LEU A 95 19.02 -3.29 2.17
N ILE A 96 19.85 -3.38 1.14
CA ILE A 96 20.89 -4.39 0.99
C ILE A 96 22.24 -3.70 1.06
N HIS A 97 23.08 -4.08 2.01
CA HIS A 97 24.45 -3.63 2.09
C HIS A 97 25.41 -4.73 1.65
N VAL A 98 26.32 -4.41 0.73
CA VAL A 98 27.40 -5.31 0.31
C VAL A 98 28.60 -5.14 1.24
N ILE A 99 28.82 -6.15 2.08
CA ILE A 99 29.89 -6.17 3.08
C ILE A 99 31.21 -6.64 2.48
N ARG A 100 31.15 -7.56 1.50
CA ARG A 100 32.34 -8.13 0.88
C ARG A 100 32.03 -8.61 -0.52
N GLY A 101 33.02 -8.53 -1.39
CA GLY A 101 32.98 -9.11 -2.72
C GLY A 101 32.29 -8.21 -3.73
N ARG A 102 31.99 -8.78 -4.90
CA ARG A 102 31.33 -8.09 -6.01
C ARG A 102 30.40 -9.01 -6.76
N GLY A 103 29.48 -8.43 -7.52
CA GLY A 103 28.52 -9.18 -8.29
C GLY A 103 27.78 -8.35 -9.31
N VAL A 104 26.80 -9.01 -9.94
CA VAL A 104 25.80 -8.39 -10.80
C VAL A 104 24.43 -8.55 -10.16
N LEU A 105 23.70 -7.44 -10.06
CA LEU A 105 22.32 -7.38 -9.57
C LEU A 105 21.39 -6.98 -10.71
N GLY A 106 20.31 -7.74 -10.91
CA GLY A 106 19.20 -7.34 -11.76
C GLY A 106 17.97 -6.98 -10.94
N THR A 107 17.30 -5.88 -11.28
CA THR A 107 16.02 -5.44 -10.69
C THR A 107 14.98 -5.36 -11.78
N LEU A 108 13.79 -5.91 -11.55
CA LEU A 108 12.79 -6.13 -12.58
C LEU A 108 11.62 -5.19 -12.33
N PHE A 109 11.48 -4.18 -13.20
CA PHE A 109 10.39 -3.20 -13.15
C PHE A 109 9.35 -3.50 -14.23
N PRO A 110 8.19 -4.09 -13.87
CA PRO A 110 7.16 -4.39 -14.85
C PRO A 110 6.75 -3.15 -15.65
N GLY A 111 6.56 -3.35 -16.96
CA GLY A 111 6.24 -2.27 -17.91
C GLY A 111 7.44 -1.45 -18.40
N CYS A 112 8.61 -1.54 -17.78
CA CYS A 112 9.82 -0.88 -18.30
C CYS A 112 10.43 -1.66 -19.47
N ALA A 113 10.95 -0.93 -20.47
CA ALA A 113 11.54 -1.52 -21.66
C ALA A 113 12.78 -2.40 -21.36
N GLU A 114 12.97 -3.45 -22.15
CA GLU A 114 14.26 -4.14 -22.22
C GLU A 114 15.32 -3.15 -22.75
N THR A 115 16.38 -2.91 -21.98
CA THR A 115 17.39 -1.87 -22.29
C THR A 115 18.73 -2.47 -22.76
N PHE A 116 18.86 -3.78 -22.68
CA PHE A 116 20.04 -4.56 -23.09
C PHE A 116 19.57 -5.54 -24.17
N GLU A 117 20.27 -5.60 -25.30
CA GLU A 117 19.94 -6.44 -26.47
C GLU A 117 21.22 -6.99 -27.10
N GLU A 118 21.16 -8.25 -27.55
CA GLU A 118 22.28 -8.96 -28.18
C GLU A 118 22.68 -8.32 -29.54
N ALA A 119 23.99 -8.21 -29.81
CA ALA A 119 24.50 -7.60 -31.04
C ALA A 119 24.32 -8.52 -32.25
N GLN A 120 24.08 -7.92 -33.43
CA GLN A 120 23.90 -8.66 -34.68
C GLN A 120 25.25 -9.18 -35.20
N VAL A 121 25.48 -10.49 -35.14
CA VAL A 121 26.60 -11.11 -35.87
C VAL A 121 26.08 -11.58 -37.23
N SER A 122 26.46 -10.88 -38.30
CA SER A 122 26.17 -11.26 -39.68
C SER A 122 27.00 -12.48 -40.08
N VAL A 123 26.59 -13.68 -39.69
CA VAL A 123 27.12 -14.93 -40.28
C VAL A 123 26.06 -15.48 -41.23
N GLY A 124 26.48 -15.71 -42.48
CA GLY A 124 25.60 -15.91 -43.62
C GLY A 124 24.53 -16.99 -43.45
N GLY A 125 23.33 -16.69 -43.96
CA GLY A 125 22.36 -17.66 -44.45
C GLY A 125 21.79 -18.65 -43.43
N GLY A 126 20.99 -18.17 -42.47
CA GLY A 126 20.16 -19.03 -41.62
C GLY A 126 19.23 -18.19 -40.73
N ARG A 127 17.97 -18.64 -40.57
CA ARG A 127 16.84 -17.99 -39.85
C ARG A 127 17.25 -17.02 -38.73
N SER A 128 16.67 -15.82 -38.75
CA SER A 128 16.70 -14.84 -37.67
C SER A 128 16.35 -15.48 -36.32
N SER A 129 17.34 -15.87 -35.51
CA SER A 129 17.12 -16.27 -34.12
C SER A 129 16.75 -15.02 -33.32
N GLN A 130 15.60 -15.03 -32.65
CA GLN A 130 15.11 -13.93 -31.82
C GLN A 130 16.08 -13.68 -30.67
N ARG A 131 16.70 -12.49 -30.57
CA ARG A 131 17.82 -12.19 -29.66
C ARG A 131 17.42 -12.10 -28.19
N ASP A 132 18.36 -12.39 -27.28
CA ASP A 132 18.11 -12.13 -25.84
C ASP A 132 18.04 -10.62 -25.58
N ARG A 133 16.99 -10.22 -24.87
CA ARG A 133 16.74 -8.84 -24.41
C ARG A 133 16.30 -8.86 -22.96
N HIS A 134 16.90 -8.01 -22.12
CA HIS A 134 16.54 -7.94 -20.70
C HIS A 134 16.66 -6.51 -20.14
N GLN A 135 16.17 -6.31 -18.91
CA GLN A 135 16.30 -5.02 -18.23
C GLN A 135 17.72 -4.79 -17.68
N LYS A 136 18.04 -3.52 -17.38
CA LYS A 136 19.36 -3.08 -16.96
C LYS A 136 19.86 -3.81 -15.71
N THR A 137 21.04 -4.40 -15.83
CA THR A 137 21.79 -4.97 -14.71
C THR A 137 22.76 -3.93 -14.12
N ARG A 138 23.15 -4.13 -12.86
CA ARG A 138 24.05 -3.25 -12.12
C ARG A 138 25.19 -4.06 -11.52
N HIS A 139 26.42 -3.61 -11.72
CA HIS A 139 27.54 -4.11 -10.94
C HIS A 139 27.44 -3.57 -9.52
N ILE A 140 27.60 -4.48 -8.57
CA ILE A 140 27.64 -4.19 -7.13
C ILE A 140 28.99 -4.61 -6.57
N LYS A 141 29.45 -3.90 -5.55
CA LYS A 141 30.72 -4.16 -4.86
C LYS A 141 30.61 -3.75 -3.40
N GLU A 142 31.60 -4.14 -2.62
CA GLU A 142 31.79 -3.72 -1.24
C GLU A 142 31.55 -2.21 -1.02
N GLY A 143 30.83 -1.89 0.06
CA GLY A 143 30.41 -0.53 0.40
C GLY A 143 29.13 -0.06 -0.29
N ASP A 144 28.60 -0.81 -1.27
CA ASP A 144 27.34 -0.45 -1.90
C ASP A 144 26.13 -0.68 -0.97
N ILE A 145 25.17 0.24 -1.04
CA ILE A 145 23.80 0.13 -0.51
C ILE A 145 22.84 0.09 -1.68
N ILE A 146 21.95 -0.90 -1.68
CA ILE A 146 20.88 -1.04 -2.66
C ILE A 146 19.53 -0.93 -1.96
N ALA A 147 18.65 -0.08 -2.49
CA ALA A 147 17.26 0.04 -2.06
C ALA A 147 16.34 -0.67 -3.05
N ILE A 148 15.52 -1.61 -2.57
CA ILE A 148 14.55 -2.36 -3.37
C ILE A 148 13.14 -2.10 -2.81
N PRO A 149 12.20 -1.51 -3.59
CA PRO A 149 10.84 -1.29 -3.12
C PRO A 149 10.08 -2.62 -2.86
N ALA A 150 9.03 -2.55 -2.04
CA ALA A 150 8.17 -3.70 -1.77
C ALA A 150 7.57 -4.29 -3.07
N GLY A 151 7.50 -5.62 -3.14
CA GLY A 151 6.92 -6.36 -4.27
C GLY A 151 7.73 -6.32 -5.57
N MET A 152 8.90 -5.67 -5.58
CA MET A 152 9.80 -5.60 -6.73
C MET A 152 10.73 -6.82 -6.78
N ALA A 153 10.76 -7.50 -7.93
CA ALA A 153 11.60 -8.68 -8.10
C ALA A 153 13.05 -8.34 -8.41
N TYR A 154 13.99 -9.10 -7.85
CA TYR A 154 15.43 -8.96 -8.10
C TYR A 154 16.14 -10.32 -8.06
N TRP A 155 17.34 -10.36 -8.64
CA TRP A 155 18.26 -11.50 -8.59
C TRP A 155 19.70 -11.00 -8.47
N CYS A 156 20.61 -11.83 -7.95
CA CYS A 156 22.00 -11.45 -7.76
C CYS A 156 22.95 -12.61 -8.08
N ASN A 157 23.98 -12.34 -8.89
CA ASN A 157 25.04 -13.30 -9.20
C ASN A 157 26.39 -12.79 -8.69
N ASN A 158 27.17 -13.68 -8.10
CA ASN A 158 28.56 -13.41 -7.77
C ASN A 158 29.44 -13.68 -9.00
N ASP A 159 29.96 -12.61 -9.60
CA ASP A 159 30.92 -12.63 -10.71
C ASP A 159 32.38 -12.37 -10.26
N GLY A 160 32.59 -12.34 -8.94
CA GLY A 160 33.89 -12.24 -8.29
C GLY A 160 34.51 -13.62 -8.00
N ASP A 161 35.74 -13.55 -7.50
CA ASP A 161 36.56 -14.68 -7.03
C ASP A 161 36.43 -14.93 -5.52
N GLN A 162 35.89 -13.96 -4.78
CA GLN A 162 35.59 -14.04 -3.35
C GLN A 162 34.09 -14.20 -3.10
N PRO A 163 33.67 -14.76 -1.95
CA PRO A 163 32.27 -14.76 -1.56
C PRO A 163 31.69 -13.35 -1.52
N LEU A 164 30.53 -13.18 -2.16
CA LEU A 164 29.72 -11.97 -2.08
C LEU A 164 28.84 -12.06 -0.85
N VAL A 165 29.09 -11.19 0.13
CA VAL A 165 28.36 -11.19 1.42
C VAL A 165 27.52 -9.93 1.51
N THR A 166 26.21 -10.10 1.73
CA THR A 166 25.29 -8.97 1.91
C THR A 166 24.49 -9.09 3.20
N VAL A 167 24.14 -7.95 3.79
CA VAL A 167 23.15 -7.86 4.88
C VAL A 167 21.93 -7.12 4.36
N ASN A 168 20.76 -7.74 4.50
CA ASN A 168 19.50 -7.29 3.93
C ASN A 168 18.53 -7.01 5.08
N LEU A 169 18.11 -5.76 5.21
CA LEU A 169 17.04 -5.35 6.12
C LEU A 169 15.73 -5.21 5.36
N ILE A 170 14.67 -5.83 5.87
CA ILE A 170 13.30 -5.73 5.36
C ILE A 170 12.49 -4.91 6.37
N ASP A 171 11.90 -3.80 5.93
CA ASP A 171 10.99 -3.00 6.78
C ASP A 171 9.57 -3.55 6.66
N VAL A 172 9.21 -4.46 7.57
CA VAL A 172 7.90 -5.11 7.60
C VAL A 172 6.80 -4.20 8.17
N SER A 173 7.17 -3.14 8.89
CA SER A 173 6.23 -2.11 9.38
C SER A 173 5.94 -0.99 8.37
N ASN A 174 6.58 -1.03 7.21
CA ASN A 174 6.43 0.00 6.19
C ASN A 174 4.98 0.06 5.69
N HIS A 175 4.43 1.26 5.48
CA HIS A 175 3.10 1.46 4.92
C HIS A 175 2.90 0.86 3.51
N ASN A 176 3.98 0.52 2.78
CA ASN A 176 3.89 -0.21 1.51
C ASN A 176 3.70 -1.73 1.68
N ASN A 177 3.91 -2.28 2.88
CA ASN A 177 3.53 -3.65 3.24
C ASN A 177 2.11 -3.61 3.83
N GLN A 178 1.11 -4.00 3.04
CA GLN A 178 -0.29 -4.05 3.47
C GLN A 178 -0.70 -5.42 4.02
N LEU A 179 0.20 -6.40 4.03
CA LEU A 179 -0.07 -7.72 4.62
C LEU A 179 -0.07 -7.63 6.17
N ASP A 180 0.80 -8.38 6.81
CA ASP A 180 1.06 -8.28 8.24
C ASP A 180 2.57 -8.12 8.47
N LEU A 181 2.97 -8.05 9.75
CA LEU A 181 4.36 -7.88 10.16
C LEU A 181 5.25 -9.12 9.88
N THR A 182 4.69 -10.23 9.40
CA THR A 182 5.48 -11.41 9.03
C THR A 182 6.28 -11.13 7.74
N PRO A 183 7.62 -11.23 7.76
CA PRO A 183 8.43 -11.12 6.55
C PRO A 183 8.15 -12.30 5.62
N ARG A 184 7.89 -12.00 4.34
CA ARG A 184 7.62 -13.01 3.31
C ARG A 184 8.44 -12.73 2.07
N ARG A 185 9.08 -13.78 1.57
CA ARG A 185 9.74 -13.81 0.26
C ARG A 185 8.96 -14.69 -0.69
N PHE A 186 8.70 -14.17 -1.87
CA PHE A 186 8.00 -14.86 -2.96
C PHE A 186 9.04 -15.18 -4.02
N TYR A 187 9.37 -16.46 -4.18
CA TYR A 187 10.34 -16.91 -5.17
C TYR A 187 9.65 -17.20 -6.51
N ILE A 188 10.28 -16.73 -7.59
CA ILE A 188 9.80 -16.94 -8.95
C ILE A 188 10.29 -18.29 -9.50
N ALA A 189 11.45 -18.76 -9.04
CA ALA A 189 12.10 -19.97 -9.53
C ALA A 189 12.75 -20.76 -8.40
N GLY A 190 13.08 -22.02 -8.69
CA GLY A 190 13.70 -22.95 -7.74
C GLY A 190 12.70 -23.51 -6.73
N ASN A 191 13.22 -24.18 -5.72
CA ASN A 191 12.44 -24.72 -4.61
C ASN A 191 13.17 -24.46 -3.29
N PRO A 192 13.25 -23.18 -2.87
CA PRO A 192 14.04 -22.76 -1.72
C PRO A 192 13.46 -23.23 -0.38
N HIS A 193 14.21 -23.07 0.70
CA HIS A 193 13.69 -23.21 2.06
C HIS A 193 13.02 -21.89 2.51
N GLU A 194 12.19 -21.96 3.55
CA GLU A 194 11.59 -20.76 4.15
C GLU A 194 12.68 -19.93 4.85
N ASP A 195 12.83 -18.65 4.50
CA ASP A 195 13.88 -17.79 5.07
C ASP A 195 13.69 -17.53 6.58
N PHE A 196 12.44 -17.55 7.06
CA PHE A 196 12.04 -17.18 8.43
C PHE A 196 11.06 -18.19 9.05
N PRO A 197 11.46 -19.45 9.26
CA PRO A 197 10.56 -20.50 9.76
C PRO A 197 9.94 -20.14 11.12
N GLN A 198 10.71 -19.47 11.99
CA GLN A 198 10.26 -19.08 13.33
C GLN A 198 9.17 -18.00 13.33
N SER A 199 8.89 -17.38 12.18
CA SER A 199 7.77 -16.44 12.04
C SER A 199 6.41 -17.14 12.16
N ARG A 200 6.35 -18.46 11.95
CA ARG A 200 5.14 -19.26 12.13
C ARG A 200 4.95 -19.68 13.59
N ARG A 201 4.08 -18.96 14.31
CA ARG A 201 3.48 -19.45 15.55
C ARG A 201 2.10 -20.02 15.25
N THR A 202 1.94 -21.35 15.36
CA THR A 202 0.64 -22.02 15.19
C THR A 202 -0.39 -21.48 16.19
N LYS A 203 -1.65 -21.33 15.75
CA LYS A 203 -2.81 -20.87 16.57
C LYS A 203 -3.06 -21.67 17.85
N GLN A 204 -2.45 -22.83 18.03
CA GLN A 204 -2.38 -23.53 19.31
C GLN A 204 -1.08 -23.10 19.97
N GLY A 205 -1.15 -22.37 21.09
CA GLY A 205 0.00 -21.96 21.92
C GLY A 205 0.80 -23.12 22.54
N ARG A 206 0.90 -24.28 21.88
CA ARG A 206 1.90 -25.29 22.17
C ARG A 206 3.24 -24.77 21.68
N ARG A 207 4.05 -24.36 22.65
CA ARG A 207 5.49 -24.20 22.54
C ARG A 207 6.06 -25.59 22.19
N TYR A 208 6.07 -25.96 20.92
CA TYR A 208 6.93 -27.03 20.46
C TYR A 208 8.37 -26.55 20.73
N SER A 209 9.25 -27.43 21.21
CA SER A 209 10.68 -27.08 21.30
C SER A 209 11.17 -26.72 19.88
N GLU A 210 12.16 -25.83 19.77
CA GLU A 210 12.75 -25.46 18.47
C GLU A 210 13.14 -26.71 17.66
N GLU A 211 13.72 -27.73 18.31
CA GLU A 211 14.03 -29.05 17.71
C GLU A 211 12.81 -29.83 17.17
N SER A 212 11.60 -29.57 17.69
CA SER A 212 10.38 -30.22 17.21
C SER A 212 9.81 -29.51 15.98
N GLN A 213 9.96 -28.17 15.91
CA GLN A 213 9.59 -27.39 14.72
C GLN A 213 10.56 -27.65 13.57
N GLU A 214 11.86 -27.69 13.85
CA GLU A 214 12.90 -28.07 12.88
C GLU A 214 12.62 -29.45 12.30
N ARG A 215 12.29 -30.47 13.12
CA ARG A 215 11.91 -31.81 12.61
C ARG A 215 10.65 -31.82 11.76
N ILE A 216 9.61 -31.07 12.13
CA ILE A 216 8.36 -30.97 11.34
C ILE A 216 8.62 -30.25 10.01
N GLU A 217 9.50 -29.26 10.00
CA GLU A 217 9.91 -28.56 8.80
C GLU A 217 10.81 -29.43 7.93
N GLU A 218 11.75 -30.19 8.51
CA GLU A 218 12.56 -31.20 7.81
C GLU A 218 11.68 -32.31 7.20
N GLU A 219 10.67 -32.80 7.92
CA GLU A 219 9.70 -33.80 7.40
C GLU A 219 8.85 -33.22 6.25
N LYS A 220 8.35 -31.98 6.41
CA LYS A 220 7.64 -31.24 5.35
C LYS A 220 8.53 -30.90 4.15
N GLN A 221 9.83 -30.77 4.37
CA GLN A 221 10.84 -30.53 3.34
C GLN A 221 11.22 -31.83 2.61
N GLN A 222 11.26 -32.98 3.30
CA GLN A 222 11.35 -34.31 2.68
C GLN A 222 10.12 -34.65 1.83
N GLU A 223 8.94 -34.10 2.17
CA GLU A 223 7.72 -34.21 1.35
C GLU A 223 7.71 -33.30 0.10
N GLY A 224 8.74 -32.48 -0.11
CA GLY A 224 8.84 -31.61 -1.30
C GLY A 224 7.74 -30.56 -1.36
N LEU A 225 7.45 -29.87 -0.25
CA LEU A 225 6.44 -28.81 -0.26
C LEU A 225 6.78 -27.68 -1.26
N PRO A 226 5.76 -26.98 -1.79
CA PRO A 226 5.97 -25.95 -2.79
C PRO A 226 6.76 -24.78 -2.23
N ASN A 227 7.63 -24.13 -3.03
CA ASN A 227 8.26 -22.88 -2.62
C ASN A 227 8.60 -21.90 -3.74
N ASN A 228 7.92 -21.99 -4.90
CA ASN A 228 7.88 -20.94 -5.91
C ASN A 228 6.44 -20.68 -6.39
N VAL A 229 6.19 -19.48 -6.92
CA VAL A 229 4.84 -19.04 -7.32
C VAL A 229 4.23 -19.87 -8.47
N PHE A 230 5.04 -20.50 -9.34
CA PHE A 230 4.52 -21.31 -10.45
C PHE A 230 4.01 -22.67 -9.99
N ARG A 231 4.56 -23.22 -8.91
CA ARG A 231 4.16 -24.53 -8.39
C ARG A 231 2.70 -24.59 -7.95
N GLY A 232 2.15 -23.45 -7.53
CA GLY A 232 0.73 -23.32 -7.23
C GLY A 232 -0.16 -23.29 -8.48
N PHE A 233 0.33 -22.92 -9.66
CA PHE A 233 -0.51 -22.93 -10.86
C PHE A 233 -0.61 -24.32 -11.48
N SER A 234 -1.75 -24.66 -12.07
CA SER A 234 -1.85 -25.94 -12.80
C SER A 234 -0.98 -25.93 -14.07
N VAL A 235 -0.38 -27.08 -14.42
CA VAL A 235 0.48 -27.23 -15.62
C VAL A 235 -0.25 -26.75 -16.89
N ASN A 236 -1.52 -27.14 -17.07
CA ASN A 236 -2.32 -26.71 -18.24
C ASN A 236 -2.45 -25.19 -18.34
N LEU A 237 -2.63 -24.51 -17.20
CA LEU A 237 -2.75 -23.07 -17.16
C LEU A 237 -1.41 -22.39 -17.48
N ILE A 238 -0.29 -22.95 -17.01
CA ILE A 238 1.05 -22.47 -17.38
C ILE A 238 1.27 -22.63 -18.89
N GLN A 239 0.94 -23.80 -19.46
CA GLN A 239 1.06 -24.04 -20.89
C GLN A 239 0.24 -23.04 -21.71
N GLU A 240 -1.00 -22.79 -21.31
CA GLU A 240 -1.83 -21.79 -21.99
C GLU A 240 -1.28 -20.38 -21.78
N ALA A 241 -0.92 -19.97 -20.56
CA ALA A 241 -0.45 -18.62 -20.29
C ALA A 241 0.89 -18.30 -20.96
N PHE A 242 1.81 -19.25 -21.06
CA PHE A 242 3.14 -19.04 -21.67
C PHE A 242 3.24 -19.54 -23.11
N ASN A 243 2.25 -20.29 -23.60
CA ASN A 243 2.29 -20.98 -24.90
C ASN A 243 3.53 -21.87 -25.04
N VAL A 244 3.77 -22.72 -24.04
CA VAL A 244 4.90 -23.67 -23.98
C VAL A 244 4.40 -25.12 -23.86
N ASP A 245 5.27 -26.07 -24.15
CA ASP A 245 4.98 -27.49 -23.99
C ASP A 245 4.86 -27.91 -22.50
N SER A 246 4.31 -29.10 -22.26
CA SER A 246 4.08 -29.62 -20.90
C SER A 246 5.36 -29.89 -20.12
N GLU A 247 6.47 -30.20 -20.80
CA GLU A 247 7.76 -30.45 -20.14
C GLU A 247 8.33 -29.14 -19.60
N THR A 248 8.38 -28.10 -20.43
CA THR A 248 8.80 -26.74 -20.04
C THR A 248 7.90 -26.21 -18.93
N ALA A 249 6.58 -26.40 -19.01
CA ALA A 249 5.64 -26.00 -17.97
C ALA A 249 5.87 -26.70 -16.62
N ARG A 250 6.25 -28.00 -16.62
CA ARG A 250 6.62 -28.72 -15.38
C ARG A 250 7.98 -28.29 -14.84
N LYS A 251 8.95 -28.03 -15.72
CA LYS A 251 10.29 -27.57 -15.33
C LYS A 251 10.24 -26.23 -14.61
N ILE A 252 9.41 -25.28 -15.07
CA ILE A 252 9.31 -23.98 -14.38
C ILE A 252 8.59 -24.05 -13.02
N GLN A 253 7.91 -25.15 -12.71
CA GLN A 253 7.41 -25.41 -11.35
C GLN A 253 8.50 -25.91 -10.40
N SER A 254 9.68 -26.28 -10.92
CA SER A 254 10.85 -26.72 -10.15
C SER A 254 10.53 -27.84 -9.14
N GLN A 255 9.70 -28.81 -9.53
CA GLN A 255 9.23 -29.87 -8.62
C GLN A 255 10.35 -30.75 -8.07
N ASP A 256 11.38 -30.99 -8.90
CA ASP A 256 12.53 -31.85 -8.60
C ASP A 256 13.82 -31.02 -8.37
N ASP A 257 13.70 -29.74 -8.04
CA ASP A 257 14.84 -28.88 -7.71
C ASP A 257 15.10 -28.91 -6.20
N PHE A 258 16.34 -29.21 -5.80
CA PHE A 258 16.76 -29.27 -4.40
C PHE A 258 17.99 -28.38 -4.14
N ARG A 259 18.31 -27.46 -5.06
CA ARG A 259 19.53 -26.63 -5.00
C ARG A 259 19.41 -25.45 -4.03
N GLY A 260 18.20 -25.15 -3.56
CA GLY A 260 17.90 -24.04 -2.66
C GLY A 260 17.68 -22.70 -3.38
N SER A 261 17.78 -21.59 -2.65
CA SER A 261 17.59 -20.22 -3.15
C SER A 261 18.85 -19.62 -3.79
N ILE A 262 20.02 -20.19 -3.53
CA ILE A 262 21.31 -19.79 -4.11
C ILE A 262 21.90 -21.00 -4.83
N ILE A 263 21.85 -20.97 -6.17
CA ILE A 263 22.33 -22.08 -7.00
C ILE A 263 23.75 -21.83 -7.50
N ARG A 264 24.44 -22.88 -7.92
CA ARG A 264 25.73 -22.76 -8.59
C ARG A 264 25.51 -22.69 -10.10
N VAL A 265 26.11 -21.69 -10.75
CA VAL A 265 26.12 -21.58 -12.21
C VAL A 265 27.33 -22.33 -12.76
N GLU A 266 27.12 -23.19 -13.75
CA GLU A 266 28.22 -23.84 -14.46
C GLU A 266 28.94 -22.83 -15.36
N GLY A 267 30.20 -22.53 -15.04
CA GLY A 267 30.99 -21.52 -15.74
C GLY A 267 30.61 -20.09 -15.37
N LYS A 268 30.70 -19.17 -16.34
CA LYS A 268 30.32 -17.75 -16.15
C LYS A 268 28.89 -17.53 -16.62
N LEU A 269 28.13 -16.74 -15.87
CA LEU A 269 26.80 -16.31 -16.29
C LEU A 269 26.93 -15.38 -17.50
N ASP A 270 26.55 -15.91 -18.66
CA ASP A 270 26.63 -15.20 -19.94
C ASP A 270 25.48 -14.19 -20.05
N LEU A 271 25.79 -12.94 -19.75
CA LEU A 271 24.85 -11.82 -19.79
C LEU A 271 25.12 -10.98 -21.03
N VAL A 272 24.07 -10.67 -21.77
CA VAL A 272 24.13 -9.69 -22.84
C VAL A 272 24.57 -8.35 -22.25
N LYS A 273 25.63 -7.77 -22.83
CA LYS A 273 26.12 -6.43 -22.50
C LYS A 273 26.01 -5.57 -23.76
N PRO A 274 25.59 -4.30 -23.67
CA PRO A 274 25.48 -3.45 -24.83
C PRO A 274 26.89 -3.20 -25.38
N GLN A 275 27.13 -3.39 -26.68
CA GLN A 275 28.33 -2.88 -27.32
C GLN A 275 28.21 -1.35 -27.36
N ARG A 276 28.97 -0.64 -26.53
CA ARG A 276 28.98 0.82 -26.51
C ARG A 276 30.36 1.34 -26.83
N SER A 277 30.43 2.35 -27.68
CA SER A 277 31.66 3.11 -27.89
C SER A 277 32.01 3.93 -26.65
N ARG A 278 33.30 4.21 -26.44
CA ARG A 278 33.79 5.03 -25.31
C ARG A 278 33.15 6.43 -25.28
N GLN A 279 32.84 6.98 -26.47
CA GLN A 279 32.16 8.28 -26.63
C GLN A 279 30.69 8.24 -26.18
N GLU A 280 29.94 7.18 -26.46
CA GLU A 280 28.54 7.04 -26.03
C GLU A 280 28.43 6.90 -24.50
N GLN A 281 29.39 6.21 -23.87
CA GLN A 281 29.48 6.13 -22.40
C GLN A 281 29.73 7.50 -21.77
N GLU A 282 30.63 8.30 -22.34
CA GLU A 282 30.93 9.65 -21.86
C GLU A 282 29.80 10.65 -22.11
N GLN A 283 29.04 10.51 -23.21
CA GLN A 283 27.86 11.34 -23.47
C GLN A 283 26.71 11.00 -22.52
N GLU A 284 26.51 9.72 -22.19
CA GLU A 284 25.47 9.33 -21.23
C GLU A 284 25.83 9.73 -19.80
N MET A 285 27.11 9.62 -19.38
CA MET A 285 27.56 10.17 -18.09
C MET A 285 27.29 11.67 -18.00
N ARG A 286 27.66 12.44 -19.04
CA ARG A 286 27.34 13.87 -19.10
C ARG A 286 25.85 14.15 -19.07
N ARG A 287 25.03 13.33 -19.75
CA ARG A 287 23.57 13.46 -19.75
C ARG A 287 22.95 13.11 -18.39
N GLN A 288 23.51 12.14 -17.68
CA GLN A 288 23.10 11.77 -16.32
C GLN A 288 23.51 12.83 -15.31
N GLU A 289 24.70 13.44 -15.45
CA GLU A 289 25.13 14.58 -14.64
C GLU A 289 24.21 15.79 -14.87
N LEU A 290 23.91 16.15 -16.13
CA LEU A 290 22.96 17.21 -16.48
C LEU A 290 21.55 16.94 -15.93
N GLN A 291 21.03 15.72 -16.10
CA GLN A 291 19.74 15.32 -15.51
C GLN A 291 19.77 15.35 -13.98
N GLN A 292 20.90 15.05 -13.35
CA GLN A 292 21.07 15.13 -11.90
C GLN A 292 21.04 16.58 -11.43
N THR A 293 21.68 17.51 -12.15
CA THR A 293 21.60 18.95 -11.87
C THR A 293 20.19 19.49 -12.06
N GLU A 294 19.48 19.09 -13.12
CA GLU A 294 18.07 19.46 -13.35
C GLU A 294 17.14 18.89 -12.27
N ARG A 295 17.38 17.65 -11.80
CA ARG A 295 16.63 17.00 -10.72
C ARG A 295 16.84 17.69 -9.36
N GLU A 296 18.06 18.13 -9.06
CA GLU A 296 18.35 18.93 -7.86
C GLU A 296 17.66 20.29 -7.91
N HIS A 297 17.70 20.96 -9.07
CA HIS A 297 17.00 22.23 -9.29
C HIS A 297 15.48 22.09 -9.13
N ALA A 298 14.92 20.98 -9.61
CA ALA A 298 13.50 20.74 -9.52
C ALA A 298 13.04 20.27 -8.12
N ARG A 299 13.88 19.57 -7.36
CA ARG A 299 13.66 19.26 -5.93
C ARG A 299 13.55 20.54 -5.09
N LEU A 300 14.34 21.57 -5.41
CA LEU A 300 14.27 22.89 -4.78
C LEU A 300 12.99 23.67 -5.19
N SER A 301 12.36 23.30 -6.31
CA SER A 301 11.17 23.97 -6.85
C SER A 301 9.82 23.33 -6.49
N GLY A 302 9.81 22.23 -5.72
CA GLY A 302 8.56 21.58 -5.26
C GLY A 302 7.71 20.93 -6.36
N ARG A 303 8.31 20.52 -7.50
CA ARG A 303 7.59 19.80 -8.56
C ARG A 303 7.31 18.35 -8.17
N ASP A 304 6.03 17.98 -8.07
CA ASP A 304 5.57 16.59 -8.08
C ASP A 304 5.74 16.02 -9.50
N TYR A 305 6.50 14.94 -9.64
CA TYR A 305 6.82 14.29 -10.92
C TYR A 305 5.83 13.18 -11.25
N ASN A 306 5.36 13.13 -12.51
CA ASN A 306 4.31 12.24 -12.98
C ASN A 306 4.87 11.08 -13.84
N GLY A 307 4.44 9.85 -13.58
CA GLY A 307 4.53 8.72 -14.53
C GLY A 307 5.41 7.54 -14.11
N LEU A 308 5.00 6.32 -14.54
CA LEU A 308 5.74 5.06 -14.39
C LEU A 308 7.11 5.09 -15.11
N GLU A 309 7.17 5.65 -16.33
CA GLU A 309 8.41 5.70 -17.13
C GLU A 309 9.45 6.70 -16.60
N GLU A 310 9.05 7.91 -16.18
CA GLU A 310 10.01 8.94 -15.75
C GLU A 310 10.56 8.70 -14.34
N ASN A 311 9.78 8.07 -13.43
CA ASN A 311 10.17 7.90 -12.02
C ASN A 311 10.64 6.48 -11.65
N ILE A 312 9.99 5.43 -12.17
CA ILE A 312 10.24 4.05 -11.71
C ILE A 312 11.34 3.39 -12.55
N CYS A 313 11.25 3.48 -13.88
CA CYS A 313 12.23 2.85 -14.78
C CYS A 313 13.63 3.48 -14.70
N THR A 314 13.76 4.74 -14.26
CA THR A 314 15.04 5.46 -14.16
C THR A 314 15.52 5.66 -12.72
N MET A 315 14.90 4.98 -11.75
CA MET A 315 15.19 5.15 -10.33
C MET A 315 16.64 4.75 -10.01
N ARG A 316 17.33 5.62 -9.26
CA ARG A 316 18.65 5.30 -8.68
C ARG A 316 18.44 4.45 -7.44
N LEU A 317 18.82 3.18 -7.54
CA LEU A 317 18.66 2.21 -6.45
C LEU A 317 19.96 1.95 -5.68
N ARG A 318 21.10 2.43 -6.19
CA ARG A 318 22.43 2.10 -5.69
C ARG A 318 23.18 3.36 -5.29
N GLU A 319 23.83 3.30 -4.13
CA GLU A 319 24.84 4.27 -3.66
C GLU A 319 26.04 3.52 -3.08
N ASN A 320 27.24 4.11 -3.11
CA ASN A 320 28.39 3.56 -2.38
C ASN A 320 28.69 4.44 -1.18
N MET A 321 28.64 3.85 0.02
CA MET A 321 28.93 4.52 1.30
C MET A 321 30.33 4.17 1.84
N GLY A 322 31.07 3.29 1.17
CA GLY A 322 32.41 2.86 1.60
C GLY A 322 33.54 3.81 1.22
N ASP A 323 33.26 4.90 0.49
CA ASP A 323 34.24 5.91 0.12
C ASP A 323 34.44 6.94 1.26
N PRO A 324 35.58 6.93 1.97
CA PRO A 324 35.83 7.86 3.06
C PRO A 324 35.84 9.32 2.63
N ALA A 325 36.15 9.61 1.34
CA ALA A 325 36.13 10.97 0.80
C ALA A 325 34.71 11.56 0.76
N ARG A 326 33.68 10.72 0.85
CA ARG A 326 32.26 11.10 0.85
C ARG A 326 31.62 10.98 2.24
N ALA A 327 32.42 10.79 3.29
CA ALA A 327 31.91 10.68 4.65
C ALA A 327 31.34 12.03 5.13
N ASP A 328 30.08 12.04 5.56
CA ASP A 328 29.44 13.22 6.17
C ASP A 328 30.17 13.67 7.46
N VAL A 329 30.72 12.70 8.20
CA VAL A 329 31.52 12.91 9.40
C VAL A 329 32.63 11.86 9.42
N PHE A 330 33.89 12.31 9.38
CA PHE A 330 35.06 11.45 9.50
C PHE A 330 35.78 11.70 10.82
N SER A 331 36.05 10.64 11.57
CA SER A 331 36.92 10.66 12.74
C SER A 331 37.98 9.57 12.58
N PRO A 332 39.27 9.90 12.68
CA PRO A 332 40.35 8.90 12.57
C PRO A 332 40.46 7.98 13.80
N GLN A 333 39.61 8.18 14.82
CA GLN A 333 39.59 7.38 16.05
C GLN A 333 38.54 6.26 15.92
N ALA A 334 39.04 5.03 15.98
CA ALA A 334 38.32 3.75 15.92
C ALA A 334 37.33 3.56 17.08
N GLY A 335 36.01 3.38 16.85
CA GLY A 335 34.98 3.30 17.90
C GLY A 335 34.76 1.92 18.55
N ARG A 336 33.63 1.76 19.25
CA ARG A 336 32.93 0.54 19.73
C ARG A 336 31.61 1.03 20.35
N LEU A 337 30.51 0.30 20.23
CA LEU A 337 29.26 0.63 20.93
C LEU A 337 29.31 0.08 22.36
N THR A 338 29.14 0.93 23.37
CA THR A 338 29.33 0.52 24.78
C THR A 338 28.04 0.52 25.58
N THR A 339 27.16 1.50 25.37
CA THR A 339 25.99 1.69 26.22
C THR A 339 24.79 2.19 25.43
N VAL A 340 23.61 1.62 25.71
CA VAL A 340 22.31 2.17 25.27
C VAL A 340 21.45 2.47 26.49
N VAL A 341 20.82 3.64 26.51
CA VAL A 341 20.05 4.17 27.63
C VAL A 341 18.61 4.44 27.21
N ASP A 342 17.65 3.99 28.04
CA ASP A 342 16.20 4.17 27.82
C ASP A 342 15.70 5.58 28.16
N ASN A 343 14.39 5.79 28.05
CA ASN A 343 13.71 7.04 28.39
C ASN A 343 13.76 7.41 29.89
N ASN A 344 14.12 6.47 30.78
CA ASN A 344 14.25 6.70 32.21
C ASN A 344 15.72 6.91 32.64
N GLY A 345 16.66 6.92 31.70
CA GLY A 345 18.08 7.02 32.00
C GLY A 345 18.72 5.70 32.46
N ARG A 346 18.04 4.55 32.30
CA ARG A 346 18.57 3.23 32.65
C ARG A 346 19.39 2.66 31.51
N SER A 347 20.54 2.08 31.83
CA SER A 347 21.33 1.29 30.88
C SER A 347 20.55 0.02 30.53
N VAL A 348 20.13 -0.08 29.27
CA VAL A 348 19.45 -1.27 28.72
C VAL A 348 20.39 -2.13 27.88
N PHE A 349 21.57 -1.62 27.55
CA PHE A 349 22.66 -2.39 26.95
C PHE A 349 23.98 -1.90 27.55
N GLU A 350 24.80 -2.84 28.02
CA GLU A 350 26.17 -2.59 28.43
C GLU A 350 27.00 -3.80 28.01
N GLY A 351 27.90 -3.63 27.03
CA GLY A 351 28.60 -4.79 26.45
C GLY A 351 29.45 -4.47 25.23
N GLU A 352 29.97 -5.53 24.59
CA GLU A 352 30.72 -5.47 23.34
C GLU A 352 29.84 -5.93 22.18
N LEU A 353 29.83 -5.18 21.07
CA LEU A 353 29.32 -5.70 19.81
C LEU A 353 30.45 -6.42 19.08
N ARG A 354 30.24 -7.69 18.75
CA ARG A 354 31.18 -8.49 17.94
C ARG A 354 30.76 -8.49 16.47
N GLN A 355 31.71 -8.82 15.60
CA GLN A 355 31.45 -8.95 14.17
C GLN A 355 30.31 -9.93 13.91
N GLY A 356 29.38 -9.54 13.04
CA GLY A 356 28.25 -10.38 12.65
C GLY A 356 27.06 -10.35 13.61
N GLN A 357 27.15 -9.63 14.74
CA GLN A 357 26.01 -9.43 15.64
C GLN A 357 25.17 -8.22 15.21
N ALA A 358 23.85 -8.31 15.42
CA ALA A 358 22.90 -7.23 15.20
C ALA A 358 22.37 -6.69 16.54
N LEU A 359 22.26 -5.36 16.64
CA LEU A 359 21.65 -4.67 17.78
C LEU A 359 20.65 -3.64 17.27
N THR A 360 19.41 -3.73 17.74
CA THR A 360 18.38 -2.72 17.47
C THR A 360 18.41 -1.66 18.56
N VAL A 361 18.46 -0.38 18.17
CA VAL A 361 18.32 0.76 19.08
C VAL A 361 16.97 1.42 18.82
N PRO A 362 16.01 1.35 19.77
CA PRO A 362 14.70 1.96 19.60
C PRO A 362 14.77 3.49 19.42
N GLN A 363 13.74 4.07 18.83
CA GLN A 363 13.66 5.52 18.65
C GLN A 363 13.74 6.25 20.00
N ASN A 364 14.49 7.35 20.04
CA ASN A 364 14.73 8.20 21.21
C ASN A 364 15.59 7.57 22.32
N PHE A 365 16.12 6.36 22.16
CA PHE A 365 17.12 5.81 23.08
C PHE A 365 18.48 6.48 22.82
N ALA A 366 19.21 6.75 23.89
CA ALA A 366 20.54 7.35 23.80
C ALA A 366 21.61 6.27 23.68
N ILE A 367 22.63 6.52 22.87
CA ILE A 367 23.71 5.56 22.61
C ILE A 367 25.07 6.25 22.75
N VAL A 368 25.99 5.58 23.44
CA VAL A 368 27.39 5.98 23.52
C VAL A 368 28.24 4.96 22.78
N LYS A 369 29.16 5.49 21.97
CA LYS A 369 30.19 4.72 21.29
C LYS A 369 31.56 5.24 21.73
N MET A 370 32.43 4.37 22.22
CA MET A 370 33.77 4.72 22.71
C MET A 370 34.84 4.03 21.88
N ALA A 371 35.96 4.70 21.68
CA ALA A 371 37.06 4.21 20.86
C ALA A 371 38.04 3.30 21.61
N GLU A 372 38.44 2.18 21.00
CA GLU A 372 39.52 1.30 21.46
C GLU A 372 40.58 1.10 20.34
N ASN A 373 41.69 0.39 20.63
CA ASN A 373 42.87 0.36 19.77
C ASN A 373 42.69 -0.38 18.42
N GLU A 374 41.65 -1.21 18.26
CA GLU A 374 41.55 -2.18 17.14
C GLU A 374 40.69 -1.74 15.94
N GLY A 375 39.98 -0.60 15.98
CA GLY A 375 38.99 -0.31 14.92
C GLY A 375 37.59 -0.79 15.29
N PHE A 376 36.56 -0.05 14.90
CA PHE A 376 35.19 -0.55 14.88
C PHE A 376 34.48 0.03 13.68
N GLU A 377 34.06 -0.85 12.79
CA GLU A 377 33.26 -0.53 11.63
C GLU A 377 31.85 -1.10 11.84
N TRP A 378 30.84 -0.30 11.51
CA TRP A 378 29.44 -0.70 11.67
C TRP A 378 28.59 -0.06 10.58
N ILE A 379 27.51 -0.75 10.23
CA ILE A 379 26.42 -0.18 9.46
C ILE A 379 25.19 0.00 10.36
N SER A 380 24.48 1.11 10.20
CA SER A 380 23.20 1.35 10.88
C SER A 380 22.14 1.67 9.85
N PHE A 381 21.14 0.79 9.76
CA PHE A 381 19.93 1.05 8.98
C PHE A 381 18.98 1.92 9.82
N LYS A 382 18.33 2.89 9.16
CA LYS A 382 17.30 3.75 9.77
C LYS A 382 15.95 3.40 9.14
N THR A 383 14.94 3.19 9.96
CA THR A 383 13.56 2.87 9.53
C THR A 383 12.76 4.12 9.13
N ASN A 384 13.40 5.28 9.03
CA ASN A 384 12.78 6.54 8.62
C ASN A 384 13.64 7.23 7.54
N ASP A 385 13.00 7.62 6.45
CA ASP A 385 13.64 8.25 5.27
C ASP A 385 14.19 9.67 5.57
N ARG A 386 13.72 10.30 6.65
CA ARG A 386 14.20 11.60 7.15
C ARG A 386 14.69 11.50 8.59
N ALA A 387 15.46 10.46 8.87
CA ALA A 387 16.04 10.23 10.19
C ALA A 387 16.88 11.44 10.64
N LYS A 388 16.61 11.92 11.86
CA LYS A 388 17.38 12.98 12.52
C LYS A 388 18.15 12.37 13.67
N VAL A 389 19.43 12.72 13.79
CA VAL A 389 20.29 12.28 14.90
C VAL A 389 20.67 13.50 15.72
N ASN A 390 20.34 13.48 17.02
CA ASN A 390 20.77 14.50 17.95
C ASN A 390 22.02 14.01 18.69
N GLN A 391 23.12 14.76 18.58
CA GLN A 391 24.34 14.46 19.33
C GLN A 391 24.19 14.95 20.77
N LEU A 392 24.56 14.10 21.75
CA LEU A 392 24.55 14.49 23.16
C LEU A 392 25.77 15.34 23.55
N ALA A 393 26.92 15.08 22.91
CA ALA A 393 28.17 15.81 23.06
C ALA A 393 28.80 16.10 21.69
N GLY A 394 29.66 17.11 21.60
CA GLY A 394 30.33 17.51 20.35
C GLY A 394 29.88 18.88 19.81
N LYS A 395 30.36 19.23 18.60
CA LYS A 395 30.17 20.57 18.02
C LYS A 395 28.72 20.89 17.64
N VAL A 396 27.89 19.88 17.39
CA VAL A 396 26.48 20.03 16.99
C VAL A 396 25.53 19.49 18.07
N SER A 397 25.96 19.41 19.33
CA SER A 397 25.17 18.85 20.41
C SER A 397 24.15 19.82 21.01
N PHE A 398 23.09 19.26 21.61
CA PHE A 398 22.10 20.04 22.36
C PHE A 398 22.73 20.80 23.54
N MET A 399 23.76 20.22 24.19
CA MET A 399 24.52 20.89 25.25
C MET A 399 25.15 22.20 24.76
N ARG A 400 25.69 22.22 23.53
CA ARG A 400 26.27 23.46 22.98
C ARG A 400 25.21 24.51 22.65
N ALA A 401 24.02 24.07 22.24
CA ALA A 401 22.88 24.95 21.94
C ALA A 401 22.26 25.59 23.20
N MET A 402 22.35 24.93 24.37
CA MET A 402 21.80 25.46 25.61
C MET A 402 22.65 26.61 26.21
N PRO A 403 22.02 27.67 26.76
CA PRO A 403 22.74 28.70 27.49
C PRO A 403 23.54 28.14 28.68
N GLU A 404 24.74 28.67 28.94
CA GLU A 404 25.61 28.18 30.03
C GLU A 404 24.95 28.26 31.39
N ASN A 405 24.15 29.30 31.63
CA ASN A 405 23.37 29.45 32.84
C ASN A 405 22.29 28.37 32.98
N VAL A 406 21.66 27.93 31.88
CA VAL A 406 20.70 26.83 31.92
C VAL A 406 21.42 25.56 32.34
N ILE A 407 22.55 25.22 31.70
CA ILE A 407 23.35 24.03 32.06
C ILE A 407 23.85 24.10 33.52
N ALA A 408 24.43 25.24 33.92
CA ALA A 408 24.97 25.42 35.27
C ALA A 408 23.90 25.21 36.35
N ASN A 409 22.70 25.77 36.17
CA ASN A 409 21.62 25.60 37.12
C ASN A 409 20.97 24.22 37.04
N SER A 410 20.73 23.69 35.83
CA SER A 410 20.11 22.37 35.62
C SER A 410 20.95 21.24 36.21
N TYR A 411 22.28 21.31 36.11
CA TYR A 411 23.19 20.27 36.59
C TYR A 411 23.88 20.63 37.92
N GLN A 412 23.53 21.78 38.54
CA GLN A 412 24.14 22.27 39.78
C GLN A 412 25.68 22.35 39.73
N ILE A 413 26.21 22.80 38.60
CA ILE A 413 27.66 22.97 38.37
C ILE A 413 28.00 24.46 38.21
N SER A 414 29.26 24.81 38.40
CA SER A 414 29.72 26.19 38.15
C SER A 414 29.57 26.55 36.67
N ARG A 415 29.41 27.86 36.36
CA ARG A 415 29.38 28.34 34.97
C ARG A 415 30.63 27.94 34.19
N GLU A 416 31.78 27.86 34.83
CA GLU A 416 33.03 27.40 34.22
C GLU A 416 32.97 25.92 33.83
N GLN A 417 32.42 25.06 34.69
CA GLN A 417 32.17 23.65 34.36
C GLN A 417 31.13 23.51 33.25
N ALA A 418 30.04 24.30 33.27
CA ALA A 418 29.05 24.32 32.20
C ALA A 418 29.66 24.76 30.85
N ARG A 419 30.54 25.77 30.87
CA ARG A 419 31.28 26.23 29.68
C ARG A 419 32.20 25.13 29.13
N ARG A 420 32.86 24.36 29.99
CA ARG A 420 33.66 23.18 29.58
C ARG A 420 32.81 22.08 28.93
N LEU A 421 31.59 21.86 29.39
CA LEU A 421 30.67 20.91 28.75
C LEU A 421 30.22 21.35 27.34
N LYS A 422 30.27 22.66 27.05
CA LYS A 422 29.97 23.24 25.72
C LYS A 422 31.18 23.31 24.80
N VAL A 423 32.38 23.42 25.37
CA VAL A 423 33.63 23.66 24.66
C VAL A 423 34.60 22.51 24.94
N ILE A 424 34.65 21.53 24.04
CA ILE A 424 35.79 20.60 24.01
C ILE A 424 36.95 21.35 23.33
N THR A 425 37.69 22.14 24.09
CA THR A 425 39.05 22.58 23.74
C THR A 425 40.00 22.21 24.87
N MET A 426 41.16 21.64 24.52
CA MET A 426 42.24 21.38 25.45
C MET A 426 42.61 22.65 26.25
N ALA A 427 42.94 22.44 27.51
CA ALA A 427 43.06 23.40 28.61
C ALA A 427 43.81 24.73 28.33
N ASN A 428 43.34 25.85 28.92
CA ASN A 428 44.08 26.57 29.99
C ASN A 428 43.40 27.86 30.54
N THR A 429 43.32 27.91 31.88
CA THR A 429 43.43 29.02 32.87
C THR A 429 42.73 30.40 32.78
N LYS A 430 41.96 30.66 33.87
CA LYS A 430 41.91 31.83 34.80
C LYS A 430 41.13 33.13 34.48
N ALA A 431 40.09 33.35 35.31
CA ALA A 431 39.86 34.48 36.23
C ALA A 431 38.90 35.66 35.87
N LEU A 432 37.90 35.80 36.77
CA LEU A 432 37.29 36.99 37.43
C LEU A 432 36.11 37.81 36.83
N LEU A 433 34.98 37.71 37.56
CA LEU A 433 34.01 38.69 38.09
C LEU A 433 33.27 39.73 37.21
N SER A 434 31.93 39.71 37.32
CA SER A 434 31.00 40.87 37.47
C SER A 434 29.55 40.41 37.10
N LEU A 435 28.68 40.08 38.06
CA LEU A 435 27.69 40.89 38.80
C LEU A 435 26.38 41.25 38.04
N SER A 436 25.26 40.99 38.74
CA SER A 436 23.93 41.63 38.61
C SER A 436 22.97 41.04 37.54
N PHE A 437 21.66 40.84 37.74
CA PHE A 437 20.72 40.70 38.87
C PHE A 437 19.35 40.42 38.20
N CYS A 438 18.44 39.69 38.88
CA CYS A 438 16.98 39.69 38.69
C CYS A 438 16.37 39.11 37.38
N PHE A 439 15.19 38.50 37.34
CA PHE A 439 14.18 38.05 38.32
C PHE A 439 13.25 37.08 37.53
N PHE A 440 12.73 36.02 38.17
CA PHE A 440 11.31 35.55 38.21
C PHE A 440 10.40 35.60 36.93
N LEU A 441 9.40 34.75 36.64
CA LEU A 441 8.56 33.73 37.31
C LEU A 441 7.86 32.87 36.24
N LEU A 442 7.67 31.60 36.59
CA LEU A 442 6.47 30.76 36.41
C LEU A 442 5.67 30.80 35.10
N LEU A 443 5.46 29.62 34.52
CA LEU A 443 4.12 29.08 34.30
C LEU A 443 4.17 27.55 34.35
N GLN A 444 3.58 26.98 35.40
CA GLN A 444 3.20 25.57 35.43
C GLN A 444 1.86 25.42 34.71
N GLY A 445 1.86 24.62 33.64
CA GLY A 445 0.66 24.04 33.04
C GLY A 445 0.71 22.53 33.24
N THR A 446 -0.10 22.04 34.15
CA THR A 446 -0.31 20.61 34.40
C THR A 446 -0.97 19.97 33.18
N SER A 447 -0.34 18.95 32.59
CA SER A 447 -0.99 18.06 31.63
C SER A 447 -1.58 16.87 32.38
N ALA A 448 -2.91 16.77 32.36
CA ALA A 448 -3.62 15.58 32.76
C ALA A 448 -3.35 14.47 31.72
N ILE A 449 -2.62 13.44 32.11
CA ILE A 449 -2.46 12.20 31.34
C ILE A 449 -3.68 11.34 31.64
N SER A 450 -4.53 11.08 30.63
CA SER A 450 -5.52 10.01 30.74
C SER A 450 -4.77 8.67 30.69
N ARG A 451 -4.80 7.94 31.81
CA ARG A 451 -4.41 6.53 31.86
C ARG A 451 -5.54 5.72 31.20
N SER A 452 -5.38 5.33 29.93
CA SER A 452 -6.12 4.18 29.41
C SER A 452 -5.49 2.91 29.98
N ARG A 453 -6.33 2.07 30.58
CA ARG A 453 -5.96 0.85 31.28
C ARG A 453 -5.81 -0.28 30.26
N SER A 454 -4.68 -0.96 30.33
CA SER A 454 -4.24 -2.10 29.52
C SER A 454 -5.29 -3.22 29.37
N ARG A 455 -5.40 -3.77 28.15
CA ARG A 455 -6.11 -5.02 27.89
C ARG A 455 -5.26 -5.95 27.00
N SER A 456 -4.30 -6.58 27.68
CA SER A 456 -3.84 -7.98 27.55
C SER A 456 -3.68 -8.59 26.15
N GLN A 457 -2.42 -8.67 25.68
CA GLN A 457 -1.74 -9.74 24.90
C GLN A 457 -2.42 -10.37 23.66
N ASP A 458 -3.73 -10.62 23.62
CA ASP A 458 -4.46 -11.27 22.51
C ASP A 458 -4.62 -10.40 21.24
N GLU A 459 -4.52 -9.07 21.35
CA GLU A 459 -4.63 -8.15 20.20
C GLU A 459 -3.32 -8.03 19.39
N SER A 460 -2.15 -8.01 20.04
CA SER A 460 -0.83 -7.99 19.37
C SER A 460 -0.61 -9.24 18.50
N TYR A 461 -1.03 -10.43 18.97
CA TYR A 461 -0.93 -11.67 18.19
C TYR A 461 -1.77 -11.68 16.91
N ARG A 462 -2.86 -10.91 16.87
CA ARG A 462 -3.78 -10.87 15.71
C ARG A 462 -3.23 -10.03 14.57
N GLN A 463 -2.53 -8.93 14.86
CA GLN A 463 -1.89 -8.10 13.83
C GLN A 463 -0.66 -8.75 13.19
N GLN A 464 0.08 -9.61 13.90
CA GLN A 464 1.29 -10.24 13.36
C GLN A 464 1.02 -11.29 12.26
N ASN A 465 -0.14 -11.95 12.29
CA ASN A 465 -0.45 -13.11 11.44
C ASN A 465 -1.79 -12.98 10.66
N GLN A 466 -2.36 -11.77 10.57
CA GLN A 466 -3.69 -11.53 9.98
C GLN A 466 -3.79 -11.98 8.51
N CYS A 467 -2.67 -11.97 7.78
CA CYS A 467 -2.57 -12.33 6.37
C CYS A 467 -1.90 -13.69 6.12
N GLN A 468 -1.72 -14.51 7.16
CA GLN A 468 -1.39 -15.94 7.00
C GLN A 468 -2.66 -16.72 6.62
N ILE A 469 -3.03 -16.64 5.33
CA ILE A 469 -4.24 -17.27 4.80
C ILE A 469 -3.89 -18.54 4.03
N ASP A 470 -4.27 -19.69 4.60
CA ASP A 470 -4.12 -20.99 3.94
C ASP A 470 -5.23 -21.24 2.90
N ARG A 471 -6.41 -20.63 3.09
CA ARG A 471 -7.58 -20.81 2.24
C ARG A 471 -8.39 -19.53 2.10
N ILE A 472 -8.63 -19.13 0.86
CA ILE A 472 -9.52 -18.07 0.41
C ILE A 472 -10.77 -18.72 -0.17
N GLU A 473 -11.91 -18.04 -0.13
CA GLU A 473 -13.17 -18.56 -0.67
C GLU A 473 -13.91 -17.51 -1.51
N ALA A 474 -14.61 -18.00 -2.54
CA ALA A 474 -15.57 -17.20 -3.28
C ALA A 474 -16.85 -17.09 -2.44
N ARG A 475 -17.18 -15.88 -1.99
CA ARG A 475 -18.23 -15.63 -1.00
C ARG A 475 -19.41 -14.90 -1.62
N GLU A 476 -20.61 -15.36 -1.31
CA GLU A 476 -21.86 -14.60 -1.46
C GLU A 476 -22.11 -13.77 -0.18
N PRO A 477 -23.05 -12.80 -0.18
CA PRO A 477 -23.37 -12.04 1.02
C PRO A 477 -23.81 -12.94 2.18
N ASP A 478 -23.41 -12.59 3.39
CA ASP A 478 -23.69 -13.34 4.62
C ASP A 478 -24.99 -12.88 5.29
N THR A 479 -25.34 -11.60 5.17
CA THR A 479 -26.59 -11.06 5.73
C THR A 479 -27.39 -10.25 4.73
N ARG A 480 -28.69 -10.10 5.01
CA ARG A 480 -29.66 -9.37 4.20
C ARG A 480 -30.58 -8.55 5.10
N VAL A 481 -30.73 -7.28 4.78
CA VAL A 481 -31.61 -6.33 5.46
C VAL A 481 -32.62 -5.79 4.45
N GLU A 482 -33.89 -6.14 4.63
CA GLU A 482 -35.00 -5.68 3.81
C GLU A 482 -35.45 -4.27 4.24
N ALA A 483 -35.82 -3.45 3.26
CA ALA A 483 -36.36 -2.11 3.45
C ALA A 483 -37.56 -1.88 2.52
N GLU A 484 -38.34 -0.82 2.77
CA GLU A 484 -39.59 -0.53 2.05
C GLU A 484 -39.44 -0.51 0.50
N ALA A 485 -38.32 0.00 0.00
CA ALA A 485 -38.06 0.13 -1.43
C ALA A 485 -36.69 -0.44 -1.85
N GLY A 486 -36.15 -1.40 -1.11
CA GLY A 486 -34.86 -2.00 -1.48
C GLY A 486 -34.35 -3.05 -0.51
N LEU A 487 -33.16 -3.53 -0.83
CA LEU A 487 -32.45 -4.58 -0.11
C LEU A 487 -30.98 -4.17 0.07
N ILE A 488 -30.44 -4.44 1.26
CA ILE A 488 -29.03 -4.29 1.60
C ILE A 488 -28.47 -5.67 1.93
N GLU A 489 -27.35 -6.04 1.31
CA GLU A 489 -26.68 -7.31 1.55
C GLU A 489 -25.22 -7.05 1.93
N SER A 490 -24.75 -7.62 3.04
CA SER A 490 -23.38 -7.41 3.52
C SER A 490 -22.61 -8.71 3.64
N TRP A 491 -21.31 -8.63 3.37
CA TRP A 491 -20.36 -9.71 3.63
C TRP A 491 -19.76 -9.54 5.01
N ASN A 492 -19.54 -10.65 5.72
CA ASN A 492 -18.99 -10.65 7.07
C ASN A 492 -17.55 -10.13 7.07
N PRO A 493 -17.27 -8.93 7.63
CA PRO A 493 -15.92 -8.37 7.64
C PRO A 493 -14.94 -9.18 8.50
N ASN A 494 -15.45 -10.12 9.32
CA ASN A 494 -14.62 -11.00 10.15
C ASN A 494 -14.04 -12.22 9.41
N HIS A 495 -14.40 -12.45 8.14
CA HIS A 495 -13.70 -13.49 7.37
C HIS A 495 -12.23 -13.09 7.17
N ASN A 496 -11.32 -14.05 7.34
CA ASN A 496 -9.86 -13.82 7.27
C ASN A 496 -9.44 -13.04 6.01
N GLN A 497 -10.09 -13.28 4.87
CA GLN A 497 -9.77 -12.60 3.60
C GLN A 497 -10.15 -11.11 3.59
N PHE A 498 -11.17 -10.70 4.34
CA PHE A 498 -11.58 -9.29 4.46
C PHE A 498 -10.81 -8.60 5.59
N GLN A 499 -10.53 -9.33 6.69
CA GLN A 499 -9.65 -8.85 7.75
C GLN A 499 -8.24 -8.58 7.21
N CYS A 500 -7.63 -9.50 6.47
CA CYS A 500 -6.29 -9.29 5.88
C CYS A 500 -6.27 -8.10 4.92
N ALA A 501 -7.31 -7.92 4.11
CA ALA A 501 -7.38 -6.77 3.20
C ALA A 501 -7.80 -5.46 3.88
N GLY A 502 -8.26 -5.49 5.14
CA GLY A 502 -8.73 -4.30 5.85
C GLY A 502 -9.96 -3.67 5.23
N VAL A 503 -10.94 -4.47 4.81
CA VAL A 503 -12.13 -3.99 4.08
C VAL A 503 -13.45 -4.57 4.59
N ALA A 504 -14.54 -3.88 4.30
CA ALA A 504 -15.90 -4.42 4.34
C ALA A 504 -16.60 -4.16 2.99
N VAL A 505 -17.58 -5.00 2.65
CA VAL A 505 -18.32 -4.88 1.37
C VAL A 505 -19.82 -4.98 1.60
N VAL A 506 -20.56 -4.12 0.91
CA VAL A 506 -22.03 -4.07 0.95
C VAL A 506 -22.58 -3.92 -0.47
N ARG A 507 -23.67 -4.63 -0.77
CA ARG A 507 -24.44 -4.49 -2.01
C ARG A 507 -25.80 -3.89 -1.70
N TYR A 508 -26.19 -2.89 -2.47
CA TYR A 508 -27.49 -2.23 -2.37
C TYR A 508 -28.28 -2.50 -3.64
N THR A 509 -29.56 -2.82 -3.47
CA THR A 509 -30.56 -2.93 -4.54
C THR A 509 -31.70 -1.97 -4.24
N ILE A 510 -31.83 -0.90 -5.02
CA ILE A 510 -32.86 0.12 -4.83
C ILE A 510 -33.91 -0.02 -5.93
N GLN A 511 -35.16 -0.24 -5.54
CA GLN A 511 -36.29 -0.34 -6.46
C GLN A 511 -36.61 1.02 -7.10
N GLN A 512 -37.44 1.04 -8.14
CA GLN A 512 -37.89 2.29 -8.75
C GLN A 512 -38.53 3.20 -7.70
N ASN A 513 -38.17 4.49 -7.76
CA ASN A 513 -38.55 5.53 -6.79
C ASN A 513 -38.12 5.24 -5.35
N GLY A 514 -37.14 4.34 -5.16
CA GLY A 514 -36.51 4.11 -3.87
C GLY A 514 -35.47 5.18 -3.55
N LEU A 515 -35.45 5.65 -2.31
CA LEU A 515 -34.47 6.58 -1.75
C LEU A 515 -33.69 5.89 -0.64
N HIS A 516 -32.40 5.64 -0.87
CA HIS A 516 -31.48 5.27 0.21
C HIS A 516 -31.16 6.51 1.03
N LEU A 517 -31.49 6.43 2.32
CA LEU A 517 -31.48 7.56 3.23
C LEU A 517 -30.06 8.15 3.43
N PRO A 518 -29.95 9.45 3.72
CA PRO A 518 -28.66 10.09 3.95
C PRO A 518 -27.89 9.46 5.10
N SER A 519 -26.63 9.12 4.84
CA SER A 519 -25.72 8.57 5.84
C SER A 519 -24.25 8.87 5.51
N TYR A 520 -23.38 8.74 6.51
CA TYR A 520 -21.93 8.79 6.33
C TYR A 520 -21.27 7.58 7.02
N THR A 521 -20.02 7.30 6.65
CA THR A 521 -19.23 6.17 7.19
C THR A 521 -17.96 6.66 7.86
N ASN A 522 -17.41 5.91 8.82
CA ASN A 522 -16.10 6.20 9.42
C ASN A 522 -14.92 5.89 8.46
N THR A 523 -15.19 5.24 7.35
CA THR A 523 -14.20 4.78 6.37
C THR A 523 -14.45 5.41 5.00
N PRO A 524 -13.40 5.67 4.21
CA PRO A 524 -13.54 5.92 2.78
C PRO A 524 -14.21 4.74 2.07
N GLN A 525 -14.94 5.04 0.99
CA GLN A 525 -15.55 4.00 0.18
C GLN A 525 -15.46 4.27 -1.33
N LEU A 526 -15.34 3.18 -2.08
CA LEU A 526 -15.55 3.16 -3.53
C LEU A 526 -16.84 2.41 -3.84
N VAL A 527 -17.70 3.06 -4.61
CA VAL A 527 -18.99 2.50 -5.04
C VAL A 527 -18.93 2.21 -6.53
N TYR A 528 -19.23 0.98 -6.93
CA TYR A 528 -19.39 0.61 -8.33
C TYR A 528 -20.88 0.39 -8.67
N ILE A 529 -21.39 1.11 -9.67
CA ILE A 529 -22.76 0.94 -10.16
C ILE A 529 -22.80 -0.27 -11.10
N VAL A 530 -23.40 -1.36 -10.61
CA VAL A 530 -23.51 -2.65 -11.31
C VAL A 530 -24.60 -2.61 -12.38
N LYS A 531 -25.74 -1.97 -12.08
CA LYS A 531 -26.90 -1.93 -12.97
C LYS A 531 -27.76 -0.71 -12.67
N GLY A 532 -28.43 -0.20 -13.71
CA GLY A 532 -29.43 0.87 -13.59
C GLY A 532 -28.82 2.26 -13.63
N ARG A 533 -29.64 3.26 -13.28
CA ARG A 533 -29.26 4.67 -13.19
C ARG A 533 -29.97 5.34 -12.03
N GLY A 534 -29.42 6.44 -11.53
CA GLY A 534 -29.98 7.16 -10.41
C GLY A 534 -29.38 8.54 -10.22
N ILE A 535 -29.76 9.15 -9.10
CA ILE A 535 -29.23 10.41 -8.60
C ILE A 535 -28.47 10.11 -7.30
N LEU A 536 -27.31 10.73 -7.14
CA LEU A 536 -26.49 10.70 -5.94
C LEU A 536 -26.30 12.13 -5.44
N GLY A 537 -26.70 12.38 -4.19
CA GLY A 537 -26.34 13.58 -3.46
C GLY A 537 -25.15 13.29 -2.55
N VAL A 538 -24.14 14.17 -2.58
CA VAL A 538 -22.97 14.12 -1.68
C VAL A 538 -22.81 15.51 -1.08
N THR A 539 -22.80 15.58 0.25
CA THR A 539 -22.79 16.85 0.97
C THR A 539 -21.39 17.11 1.54
N PHE A 540 -20.68 18.10 0.97
CA PHE A 540 -19.42 18.58 1.51
C PHE A 540 -19.67 19.67 2.56
N PRO A 541 -19.29 19.45 3.84
CA PRO A 541 -19.46 20.47 4.87
C PRO A 541 -18.72 21.76 4.51
N GLY A 542 -19.39 22.90 4.67
CA GLY A 542 -18.83 24.22 4.36
C GLY A 542 -18.91 24.65 2.89
N CYS A 543 -19.42 23.81 2.00
CA CYS A 543 -19.71 24.19 0.61
C CYS A 543 -21.12 24.77 0.45
N PRO A 544 -21.29 25.83 -0.35
CA PRO A 544 -22.61 26.44 -0.56
C PRO A 544 -23.52 25.57 -1.43
N GLU A 545 -24.83 25.78 -1.27
CA GLU A 545 -25.86 25.29 -2.17
C GLU A 545 -25.74 26.01 -3.53
N THR A 546 -25.41 25.27 -4.58
CA THR A 546 -25.13 25.82 -5.92
C THR A 546 -26.25 25.52 -6.92
N PHE A 547 -27.22 24.68 -6.54
CA PHE A 547 -28.40 24.37 -7.34
C PHE A 547 -29.58 25.08 -6.68
N GLU A 548 -30.20 26.00 -7.40
CA GLU A 548 -31.25 26.88 -6.86
C GLU A 548 -32.40 27.01 -7.85
N GLU A 549 -33.63 27.01 -7.34
CA GLU A 549 -34.81 27.17 -8.18
C GLU A 549 -34.93 28.62 -8.70
N SER A 550 -34.99 28.79 -10.03
CA SER A 550 -35.06 30.12 -10.63
C SER A 550 -36.45 30.76 -10.41
N GLN A 551 -36.51 31.90 -9.71
CA GLN A 551 -37.72 32.68 -9.54
C GLN A 551 -38.15 33.38 -10.86
N ARG A 552 -38.70 32.67 -11.86
CA ARG A 552 -39.36 33.32 -13.00
C ARG A 552 -40.58 32.55 -13.54
N GLY A 553 -41.74 32.88 -12.97
CA GLY A 553 -42.90 33.40 -13.72
C GLY A 553 -44.03 32.42 -14.09
N GLN A 554 -45.15 32.47 -13.36
CA GLN A 554 -46.51 32.57 -13.93
C GLN A 554 -47.58 32.84 -12.84
N GLY A 555 -48.45 33.82 -13.11
CA GLY A 555 -49.83 33.86 -12.63
C GLY A 555 -50.11 34.58 -11.30
N GLN A 556 -50.82 35.70 -11.37
CA GLN A 556 -51.58 36.23 -10.23
C GLN A 556 -52.54 35.14 -9.71
N GLY A 557 -52.22 34.54 -8.57
CA GLY A 557 -53.15 33.64 -7.87
C GLY A 557 -52.45 32.61 -6.98
N GLN A 558 -52.42 32.90 -5.67
CA GLN A 558 -52.31 31.94 -4.55
C GLN A 558 -51.02 31.09 -4.41
N SER A 559 -50.01 31.60 -3.71
CA SER A 559 -49.82 31.35 -2.25
C SER A 559 -48.52 32.02 -1.79
N GLN A 560 -48.61 32.87 -0.78
CA GLN A 560 -47.45 33.40 -0.07
C GLN A 560 -46.93 32.29 0.85
N GLY A 561 -45.69 31.82 0.68
CA GLY A 561 -45.05 31.07 1.77
C GLY A 561 -43.79 30.23 1.50
N SER A 562 -43.58 29.65 0.31
CA SER A 562 -42.41 28.74 0.13
C SER A 562 -41.20 29.50 -0.38
N GLN A 563 -40.10 29.49 0.37
CA GLN A 563 -38.79 29.83 -0.18
C GLN A 563 -38.43 28.81 -1.28
N PRO A 564 -37.79 29.26 -2.38
CA PRO A 564 -37.30 28.35 -3.43
C PRO A 564 -36.26 27.38 -2.88
N ASP A 565 -36.28 26.13 -3.33
CA ASP A 565 -35.34 25.10 -2.88
C ASP A 565 -33.91 25.39 -3.35
N ARG A 566 -32.94 25.08 -2.48
CA ARG A 566 -31.50 25.25 -2.72
C ARG A 566 -30.76 24.06 -2.11
N HIS A 567 -29.92 23.41 -2.90
CA HIS A 567 -29.09 22.31 -2.42
C HIS A 567 -27.73 22.24 -3.13
N GLN A 568 -26.83 21.39 -2.62
CA GLN A 568 -25.55 21.12 -3.26
C GLN A 568 -25.72 20.35 -4.57
N LYS A 569 -24.64 20.31 -5.37
CA LYS A 569 -24.59 19.65 -6.68
C LYS A 569 -25.02 18.18 -6.62
N LEU A 570 -26.03 17.84 -7.43
CA LEU A 570 -26.46 16.48 -7.67
C LEU A 570 -25.57 15.81 -8.72
N ARG A 571 -25.41 14.49 -8.62
CA ARG A 571 -24.65 13.68 -9.58
C ARG A 571 -25.53 12.57 -10.11
N HIS A 572 -25.69 12.53 -11.42
CA HIS A 572 -26.28 11.36 -12.07
C HIS A 572 -25.27 10.23 -12.09
N VAL A 573 -25.74 9.04 -11.78
CA VAL A 573 -24.95 7.81 -11.75
C VAL A 573 -25.59 6.77 -12.65
N ARG A 574 -24.76 5.97 -13.32
CA ARG A 574 -25.20 4.92 -14.25
C ARG A 574 -24.25 3.73 -14.22
N GLU A 575 -24.70 2.62 -14.79
CA GLU A 575 -23.90 1.40 -14.93
C GLU A 575 -22.46 1.69 -15.40
N GLY A 576 -21.50 1.13 -14.67
CA GLY A 576 -20.07 1.28 -14.94
C GLY A 576 -19.40 2.47 -14.24
N ASP A 577 -20.14 3.33 -13.55
CA ASP A 577 -19.56 4.39 -12.73
C ASP A 577 -18.87 3.82 -11.48
N ILE A 578 -17.65 4.28 -11.23
CA ILE A 578 -17.01 4.28 -9.91
C ILE A 578 -17.25 5.64 -9.27
N VAL A 579 -17.69 5.64 -8.01
CA VAL A 579 -17.87 6.84 -7.19
C VAL A 579 -16.99 6.76 -5.95
N ALA A 580 -16.28 7.83 -5.66
CA ALA A 580 -15.38 7.98 -4.52
C ALA A 580 -16.01 8.86 -3.43
N ILE A 581 -16.19 8.31 -2.23
CA ILE A 581 -16.82 9.01 -1.10
C ILE A 581 -15.86 8.98 0.11
N PRO A 582 -15.39 10.14 0.61
CA PRO A 582 -14.55 10.22 1.80
C PRO A 582 -15.25 9.77 3.08
N ALA A 583 -14.46 9.38 4.09
CA ALA A 583 -14.94 9.17 5.45
C ALA A 583 -15.60 10.45 5.99
N GLY A 584 -16.72 10.30 6.70
CA GLY A 584 -17.46 11.40 7.33
C GLY A 584 -18.30 12.27 6.38
N VAL A 585 -18.25 12.03 5.07
CA VAL A 585 -19.06 12.78 4.08
C VAL A 585 -20.41 12.10 3.90
N ALA A 586 -21.50 12.86 4.12
CA ALA A 586 -22.85 12.36 3.98
C ALA A 586 -23.24 12.21 2.52
N TYR A 587 -23.93 11.12 2.19
CA TYR A 587 -24.49 10.88 0.86
C TYR A 587 -25.83 10.15 0.93
N TRP A 588 -26.60 10.28 -0.14
CA TRP A 588 -27.87 9.59 -0.37
C TRP A 588 -28.01 9.25 -1.85
N SER A 589 -28.82 8.25 -2.18
CA SER A 589 -29.04 7.85 -3.57
C SER A 589 -30.51 7.57 -3.87
N TYR A 590 -30.99 8.04 -5.01
CA TYR A 590 -32.36 7.90 -5.46
C TYR A 590 -32.42 7.20 -6.83
N ASN A 591 -33.28 6.19 -6.95
CA ASN A 591 -33.50 5.50 -8.21
C ASN A 591 -34.64 6.18 -9.00
N ASN A 592 -34.26 7.01 -9.97
CA ASN A 592 -35.18 7.62 -10.95
C ASN A 592 -35.21 6.84 -12.29
N GLY A 593 -34.64 5.64 -12.34
CA GLY A 593 -34.67 4.74 -13.48
C GLY A 593 -35.91 3.86 -13.52
N ASP A 594 -36.07 3.17 -14.64
CA ASP A 594 -37.08 2.13 -14.89
C ASP A 594 -36.65 0.75 -14.36
N GLN A 595 -35.35 0.54 -14.18
CA GLN A 595 -34.78 -0.69 -13.62
C GLN A 595 -34.34 -0.48 -12.17
N GLN A 596 -34.15 -1.58 -11.44
CA GLN A 596 -33.48 -1.53 -10.14
C GLN A 596 -32.07 -0.93 -10.29
N LEU A 597 -31.72 -0.02 -9.39
CA LEU A 597 -30.37 0.50 -9.23
C LEU A 597 -29.60 -0.43 -8.29
N VAL A 598 -28.56 -1.07 -8.81
CA VAL A 598 -27.71 -2.01 -8.04
C VAL A 598 -26.31 -1.46 -7.98
N PHE A 599 -25.74 -1.35 -6.79
CA PHE A 599 -24.35 -0.97 -6.60
C PHE A 599 -23.68 -1.74 -5.47
N VAL A 600 -22.35 -1.90 -5.60
CA VAL A 600 -21.50 -2.53 -4.59
C VAL A 600 -20.57 -1.46 -4.04
N SER A 601 -20.54 -1.32 -2.71
CA SER A 601 -19.67 -0.40 -1.98
C SER A 601 -18.59 -1.19 -1.23
N LEU A 602 -17.33 -0.83 -1.47
CA LEU A 602 -16.19 -1.28 -0.67
C LEU A 602 -15.79 -0.18 0.31
N LEU A 603 -15.77 -0.53 1.58
CA LEU A 603 -15.36 0.32 2.70
C LEU A 603 -13.94 -0.09 3.12
N ASP A 604 -12.99 0.86 3.13
CA ASP A 604 -11.61 0.60 3.56
C ASP A 604 -11.48 0.85 5.08
N THR A 605 -11.62 -0.22 5.87
CA THR A 605 -11.62 -0.17 7.33
C THR A 605 -10.23 0.07 7.91
N SER A 606 -9.17 -0.33 7.21
CA SER A 606 -7.78 -0.10 7.60
C SER A 606 -7.23 1.27 7.21
N ASN A 607 -8.02 2.06 6.48
CA ASN A 607 -7.59 3.37 5.99
C ASN A 607 -7.20 4.32 7.13
N VAL A 608 -6.14 5.10 6.92
CA VAL A 608 -5.68 6.11 7.90
C VAL A 608 -6.71 7.19 8.22
N ASN A 609 -7.71 7.38 7.35
CA ASN A 609 -8.82 8.30 7.60
C ASN A 609 -9.84 7.74 8.61
N ASN A 610 -9.85 6.42 8.84
CA ASN A 610 -10.61 5.79 9.92
C ASN A 610 -9.81 5.83 11.22
N GLN A 611 -10.16 6.76 12.11
CA GLN A 611 -9.48 6.94 13.41
C GLN A 611 -10.19 6.23 14.58
N LEU A 612 -11.19 5.40 14.29
CA LEU A 612 -11.92 4.66 15.31
C LEU A 612 -11.25 3.31 15.56
N ASP A 613 -11.75 2.27 14.89
CA ASP A 613 -11.24 0.90 14.91
C ASP A 613 -11.66 0.23 13.59
N ASP A 614 -11.23 -1.02 13.37
CA ASP A 614 -11.47 -1.75 12.11
C ASP A 614 -12.94 -2.10 11.84
N ASN A 615 -13.89 -1.76 12.72
CA ASN A 615 -15.29 -2.07 12.48
C ASN A 615 -15.91 -1.03 11.53
N PRO A 616 -16.54 -1.46 10.42
CA PRO A 616 -17.31 -0.56 9.57
C PRO A 616 -18.53 -0.05 10.33
N ARG A 617 -18.79 1.26 10.24
CA ARG A 617 -19.95 1.91 10.85
C ARG A 617 -20.63 2.83 9.84
N ARG A 618 -21.96 2.82 9.88
CA ARG A 618 -22.80 3.76 9.14
C ARG A 618 -23.61 4.60 10.11
N PHE A 619 -23.56 5.91 9.91
CA PHE A 619 -24.25 6.90 10.71
C PHE A 619 -25.37 7.49 9.86
N TYR A 620 -26.59 7.04 10.09
CA TYR A 620 -27.77 7.53 9.36
C TYR A 620 -28.26 8.86 9.94
N LEU A 621 -28.62 9.78 9.05
CA LEU A 621 -29.19 11.09 9.37
C LEU A 621 -30.72 11.08 9.38
N ALA A 622 -31.35 9.98 8.97
CA ALA A 622 -32.80 9.86 8.90
C ALA A 622 -33.24 8.40 9.06
N GLY A 623 -34.53 8.20 9.30
CA GLY A 623 -35.17 6.88 9.42
C GLY A 623 -34.84 6.18 10.73
N ASN A 624 -35.14 4.89 10.80
CA ASN A 624 -34.87 4.04 11.98
C ASN A 624 -34.22 2.71 11.52
N PRO A 625 -33.05 2.79 10.86
CA PRO A 625 -32.47 1.68 10.10
C PRO A 625 -31.86 0.58 10.98
N GLU A 626 -31.88 -0.65 10.46
CA GLU A 626 -31.07 -1.73 11.02
C GLU A 626 -29.61 -1.58 10.55
N ASP A 627 -28.66 -1.70 11.46
CA ASP A 627 -27.24 -1.61 11.12
C ASP A 627 -26.80 -2.90 10.39
N GLU A 628 -26.43 -2.73 9.12
CA GLU A 628 -26.00 -3.77 8.17
C GLU A 628 -24.79 -4.64 8.62
N PHE A 629 -24.11 -4.27 9.72
CA PHE A 629 -23.01 -5.02 10.31
C PHE A 629 -23.24 -5.41 11.79
N GLU A 630 -24.38 -5.07 12.39
CA GLU A 630 -24.63 -5.30 13.83
C GLU A 630 -24.65 -6.79 14.20
N GLN A 631 -25.37 -7.61 13.43
CA GLN A 631 -25.43 -9.06 13.64
C GLN A 631 -24.03 -9.69 13.54
N LEU A 632 -23.26 -9.27 12.53
CA LEU A 632 -21.90 -9.74 12.25
C LEU A 632 -20.89 -9.35 13.34
N ARG A 633 -21.09 -8.19 13.99
CA ARG A 633 -20.26 -7.76 15.14
C ARG A 633 -20.54 -8.57 16.40
N ARG A 634 -21.79 -9.02 16.60
CA ARG A 634 -22.19 -9.86 17.75
C ARG A 634 -21.60 -11.26 17.64
N GLU A 635 -21.57 -11.83 16.44
CA GLU A 635 -20.98 -13.15 16.18
C GLU A 635 -19.44 -13.14 16.24
N GLY A 636 -18.79 -12.03 15.90
CA GLY A 636 -17.32 -11.90 15.84
C GLY A 636 -16.60 -11.74 17.19
N GLY A 637 -17.30 -11.71 18.32
CA GLY A 637 -16.73 -11.67 19.68
C GLY A 637 -15.95 -10.39 20.08
N ARG A 638 -15.56 -9.54 19.12
CA ARG A 638 -14.82 -8.26 19.36
C ARG A 638 -15.74 -7.13 19.85
N GLY A 639 -17.00 -7.08 19.40
CA GLY A 639 -17.98 -6.07 19.84
C GLY A 639 -18.74 -6.44 21.12
N ALA A 640 -18.94 -7.74 21.38
CA ALA A 640 -19.79 -8.23 22.45
C ALA A 640 -19.35 -7.79 23.86
N ARG A 641 -18.04 -7.74 24.14
CA ARG A 641 -17.52 -7.39 25.48
C ARG A 641 -17.51 -5.90 25.80
N PHE A 642 -17.53 -5.02 24.80
CA PHE A 642 -17.63 -3.58 25.05
C PHE A 642 -19.09 -3.18 25.29
N ASP A 643 -20.00 -3.74 24.51
CA ASP A 643 -21.45 -3.61 24.74
C ASP A 643 -21.89 -4.23 26.08
N GLU A 644 -21.33 -5.37 26.50
CA GLU A 644 -21.60 -5.95 27.82
C GLU A 644 -21.14 -5.06 28.99
N ARG A 645 -19.98 -4.39 28.89
CA ARG A 645 -19.50 -3.51 29.97
C ARG A 645 -20.29 -2.22 30.10
N ILE A 646 -20.88 -1.72 29.02
CA ILE A 646 -21.83 -0.61 29.09
C ILE A 646 -23.16 -1.09 29.68
N ARG A 647 -23.57 -2.34 29.39
CA ARG A 647 -24.76 -2.97 30.01
C ARG A 647 -24.65 -3.12 31.53
N GLU A 648 -23.51 -3.56 32.05
CA GLU A 648 -23.33 -3.78 33.51
C GLU A 648 -23.21 -2.48 34.33
N ARG A 649 -22.78 -1.35 33.72
CA ARG A 649 -22.73 -0.06 34.43
C ARG A 649 -24.06 0.69 34.45
N SER A 650 -25.06 0.17 33.75
CA SER A 650 -26.38 0.76 33.57
C SER A 650 -27.44 -0.01 34.37
N GLU A 651 -27.16 -0.34 35.63
CA GLU A 651 -28.17 -0.85 36.55
C GLU A 651 -29.10 0.30 36.98
N GLY A 652 -30.15 0.52 36.19
CA GLY A 652 -31.28 1.38 36.58
C GLY A 652 -31.96 2.07 35.41
N ARG A 653 -33.05 1.47 34.91
CA ARG A 653 -34.09 2.08 34.07
C ARG A 653 -33.64 2.69 32.72
N HIS A 654 -33.45 1.82 31.72
CA HIS A 654 -34.28 1.77 30.52
C HIS A 654 -33.79 0.59 29.67
N SER A 655 -34.72 -0.22 29.15
CA SER A 655 -34.42 -1.18 28.09
C SER A 655 -33.64 -0.47 26.99
N SER A 656 -32.58 -1.08 26.47
CA SER A 656 -31.82 -0.58 25.32
C SER A 656 -32.78 -0.16 24.20
N GLU A 657 -33.14 1.12 24.15
CA GLU A 657 -33.82 1.72 23.01
C GLU A 657 -32.77 1.76 21.90
N ASN A 658 -32.97 0.94 20.87
CA ASN A 658 -32.14 0.95 19.67
C ASN A 658 -32.03 2.39 19.13
N TYR A 659 -30.88 3.05 19.34
CA TYR A 659 -30.55 4.33 18.72
C TYR A 659 -30.15 4.07 17.27
N ARG A 660 -31.08 4.25 16.31
CA ARG A 660 -30.90 3.82 14.91
C ARG A 660 -30.49 4.93 13.95
N ASN A 661 -30.76 6.20 14.28
CA ASN A 661 -30.20 7.38 13.60
C ASN A 661 -29.53 8.32 14.60
N ILE A 662 -28.68 9.25 14.13
CA ILE A 662 -27.90 10.11 15.02
C ILE A 662 -28.76 11.06 15.87
N PHE A 663 -29.92 11.51 15.35
CA PHE A 663 -30.79 12.48 16.04
C PHE A 663 -31.47 11.87 17.27
N LYS A 664 -31.74 10.57 17.24
CA LYS A 664 -32.34 9.84 18.37
C LYS A 664 -31.46 9.85 19.63
N GLY A 665 -30.14 10.02 19.47
CA GLY A 665 -29.21 10.13 20.60
C GLY A 665 -29.23 11.49 21.32
N PHE A 666 -29.85 12.52 20.73
CA PHE A 666 -29.92 13.85 21.32
C PHE A 666 -31.20 14.06 22.13
N ASN A 667 -31.13 14.95 23.12
CA ASN A 667 -32.30 15.39 23.85
C ASN A 667 -33.25 16.18 22.93
N SER A 668 -34.53 15.83 22.89
CA SER A 668 -35.50 16.44 21.98
C SER A 668 -35.62 17.96 22.18
N ARG A 669 -35.55 18.47 23.41
CA ARG A 669 -35.63 19.91 23.69
C ARG A 669 -34.45 20.68 23.12
N TYR A 670 -33.24 20.10 23.17
CA TYR A 670 -32.07 20.72 22.54
C TYR A 670 -32.20 20.75 21.01
N LEU A 671 -32.81 19.74 20.41
CA LEU A 671 -33.08 19.75 18.96
C LEU A 671 -34.16 20.77 18.59
N GLU A 672 -35.23 20.89 19.38
CA GLU A 672 -36.29 21.89 19.19
C GLU A 672 -35.68 23.31 19.19
N GLU A 673 -34.83 23.60 20.18
CA GLU A 673 -34.14 24.88 20.32
C GLU A 673 -33.10 25.10 19.20
N ALA A 674 -32.30 24.08 18.86
CA ALA A 674 -31.23 24.22 17.86
C ALA A 674 -31.76 24.36 16.42
N PHE A 675 -32.81 23.63 16.06
CA PHE A 675 -33.42 23.70 14.72
C PHE A 675 -34.55 24.75 14.63
N ASN A 676 -34.99 25.31 15.77
CA ASN A 676 -36.11 26.24 15.86
C ASN A 676 -37.40 25.66 15.24
N VAL A 677 -37.75 24.44 15.65
CA VAL A 677 -38.92 23.69 15.17
C VAL A 677 -39.72 23.11 16.34
N ASP A 678 -40.95 22.68 16.06
CA ASP A 678 -41.81 22.07 17.06
C ASP A 678 -41.40 20.64 17.43
N SER A 679 -41.90 20.16 18.57
CA SER A 679 -41.60 18.84 19.12
C SER A 679 -41.99 17.68 18.20
N GLU A 680 -43.08 17.81 17.44
CA GLU A 680 -43.51 16.77 16.52
C GLU A 680 -42.53 16.63 15.35
N THR A 681 -42.01 17.75 14.83
CA THR A 681 -40.94 17.75 13.83
C THR A 681 -39.67 17.06 14.35
N VAL A 682 -39.27 17.33 15.60
CA VAL A 682 -38.11 16.65 16.22
C VAL A 682 -38.34 15.14 16.38
N LYS A 683 -39.53 14.71 16.82
CA LYS A 683 -39.85 13.27 16.93
C LYS A 683 -39.73 12.55 15.59
N ARG A 684 -40.10 13.21 14.49
CA ARG A 684 -39.92 12.70 13.12
C ARG A 684 -38.45 12.63 12.71
N LEU A 685 -37.64 13.66 13.02
CA LEU A 685 -36.18 13.62 12.79
C LEU A 685 -35.52 12.46 13.54
N GLN A 686 -35.98 12.19 14.76
CA GLN A 686 -35.53 11.06 15.58
C GLN A 686 -36.04 9.69 15.09
N GLY A 687 -36.84 9.65 14.02
CA GLY A 687 -37.37 8.41 13.45
C GLY A 687 -38.32 7.67 14.39
N GLN A 688 -39.00 8.38 15.30
CA GLN A 688 -39.98 7.75 16.20
C GLN A 688 -41.14 7.18 15.36
N ASN A 689 -41.47 5.91 15.57
CA ASN A 689 -42.48 5.16 14.82
C ASN A 689 -42.20 5.00 13.31
N ASP A 690 -40.93 5.12 12.88
CA ASP A 690 -40.52 4.75 11.52
C ASP A 690 -40.07 3.28 11.48
N ASP A 691 -40.65 2.49 10.59
CA ASP A 691 -40.37 1.07 10.36
C ASP A 691 -39.92 0.78 8.92
N ARG A 692 -39.71 1.82 8.09
CA ARG A 692 -39.40 1.70 6.66
C ARG A 692 -37.94 1.34 6.37
N ASN A 693 -37.08 1.40 7.39
CA ASN A 693 -35.66 1.07 7.35
C ASN A 693 -34.84 2.03 6.44
N SER A 694 -33.66 1.63 5.97
CA SER A 694 -32.69 2.51 5.27
C SER A 694 -33.05 2.93 3.84
N ILE A 695 -34.01 2.26 3.19
CA ILE A 695 -34.40 2.54 1.79
C ILE A 695 -35.91 2.70 1.72
N ILE A 696 -36.37 3.93 1.53
CA ILE A 696 -37.79 4.29 1.57
C ILE A 696 -38.37 4.46 0.17
N ARG A 697 -39.69 4.31 0.03
CA ARG A 697 -40.40 4.59 -1.22
C ARG A 697 -40.83 6.04 -1.29
N VAL A 698 -40.42 6.75 -2.33
CA VAL A 698 -40.95 8.08 -2.65
C VAL A 698 -42.29 7.91 -3.38
N LYS A 699 -43.34 8.59 -2.90
CA LYS A 699 -44.63 8.65 -3.58
C LYS A 699 -44.54 9.66 -4.72
N GLY A 700 -44.77 9.22 -5.96
CA GLY A 700 -44.60 10.07 -7.14
C GLY A 700 -43.14 10.18 -7.56
N THR A 701 -42.73 11.37 -8.01
CA THR A 701 -41.34 11.71 -8.33
C THR A 701 -40.70 12.48 -7.19
N LEU A 702 -39.40 12.28 -6.97
CA LEU A 702 -38.63 13.15 -6.09
C LEU A 702 -38.32 14.45 -6.84
N ASP A 703 -39.01 15.52 -6.48
CA ASP A 703 -38.82 16.84 -7.08
C ASP A 703 -37.52 17.44 -6.54
N LEU A 704 -36.55 17.66 -7.43
CA LEU A 704 -35.22 18.17 -7.12
C LEU A 704 -34.91 19.29 -8.10
N VAL A 705 -34.23 20.34 -7.63
CA VAL A 705 -33.71 21.37 -8.52
C VAL A 705 -32.61 20.75 -9.38
N SER A 706 -32.86 20.61 -10.68
CA SER A 706 -31.85 20.18 -11.65
C SER A 706 -31.86 21.15 -12.83
N PRO A 707 -30.69 21.61 -13.32
CA PRO A 707 -30.60 22.58 -14.40
C PRO A 707 -31.12 22.08 -15.76
N LEU A 708 -31.43 20.79 -15.92
CA LEU A 708 -31.72 20.16 -17.22
C LEU A 708 -33.17 19.65 -17.32
N ARG A 709 -33.83 19.85 -18.48
CA ARG A 709 -35.29 19.66 -18.64
C ARG A 709 -35.73 18.33 -19.29
N SER A 710 -34.85 17.56 -19.96
CA SER A 710 -35.24 16.27 -20.57
C SER A 710 -34.19 15.15 -20.43
N SER A 711 -34.63 13.90 -20.28
CA SER A 711 -33.75 12.73 -20.07
C SER A 711 -32.80 12.41 -21.24
N GLN A 712 -33.13 12.83 -22.46
CA GLN A 712 -32.26 12.69 -23.64
C GLN A 712 -31.19 13.79 -23.72
N GLU A 713 -31.52 15.02 -23.29
CA GLU A 713 -30.53 16.10 -23.15
C GLU A 713 -29.53 15.76 -22.03
N HIS A 714 -30.01 15.23 -20.89
CA HIS A 714 -29.14 14.80 -19.77
C HIS A 714 -28.04 13.83 -20.23
N GLN A 715 -28.39 12.77 -20.99
CA GLN A 715 -27.38 11.78 -21.42
C GLN A 715 -26.35 12.34 -22.41
N ARG A 716 -26.75 13.34 -23.23
CA ARG A 716 -25.84 14.00 -24.19
C ARG A 716 -24.95 15.01 -23.48
N GLU A 717 -25.54 15.84 -22.62
CA GLU A 717 -24.82 16.87 -21.87
C GLU A 717 -23.93 16.27 -20.78
N GLU A 718 -24.31 15.20 -20.08
CA GLU A 718 -23.40 14.51 -19.15
C GLU A 718 -22.17 13.96 -19.84
N ARG A 719 -22.33 13.40 -21.04
CA ARG A 719 -21.19 12.93 -21.84
C ARG A 719 -20.29 14.11 -22.23
N TYR A 720 -20.89 15.21 -22.67
CA TYR A 720 -20.19 16.43 -23.03
C TYR A 720 -19.50 17.10 -21.82
N GLU A 721 -20.14 17.12 -20.65
CA GLU A 721 -19.58 17.62 -19.41
C GLU A 721 -18.44 16.73 -18.90
N ASP A 722 -18.59 15.41 -18.98
CA ASP A 722 -17.52 14.46 -18.63
C ASP A 722 -16.30 14.67 -19.55
N GLU A 723 -16.52 14.86 -20.86
CA GLU A 723 -15.46 15.20 -21.83
C GLU A 723 -14.82 16.55 -21.51
N ARG A 724 -15.63 17.60 -21.32
CA ARG A 724 -15.16 18.96 -21.02
C ARG A 724 -14.42 19.06 -19.69
N GLN A 725 -14.92 18.41 -18.62
CA GLN A 725 -14.23 18.38 -17.33
C GLN A 725 -12.88 17.67 -17.44
N ARG A 726 -12.77 16.63 -18.26
CA ARG A 726 -11.49 15.97 -18.54
C ARG A 726 -10.55 16.85 -19.33
N GLU A 727 -11.04 17.59 -20.32
CA GLU A 727 -10.24 18.57 -21.05
C GLU A 727 -9.71 19.66 -20.11
N ILE A 728 -10.58 20.24 -19.27
CA ILE A 728 -10.20 21.22 -18.24
C ILE A 728 -9.17 20.61 -17.28
N GLU A 729 -9.33 19.34 -16.88
CA GLU A 729 -8.39 18.68 -15.99
C GLU A 729 -7.05 18.39 -16.69
N GLN A 730 -7.06 17.98 -17.96
CA GLN A 730 -5.85 17.82 -18.77
C GLN A 730 -5.14 19.15 -18.99
N GLU A 731 -5.88 20.24 -19.23
CA GLU A 731 -5.34 21.58 -19.30
C GLU A 731 -4.79 22.05 -17.96
N ARG A 732 -5.49 21.83 -16.84
CA ARG A 732 -4.97 22.09 -15.49
C ARG A 732 -3.67 21.32 -15.24
N ARG A 733 -3.57 20.06 -15.69
CA ARG A 733 -2.32 19.28 -15.61
C ARG A 733 -1.21 19.85 -16.49
N ARG A 734 -1.54 20.36 -17.68
CA ARG A 734 -0.58 21.01 -18.58
C ARG A 734 -0.11 22.36 -18.02
N MET A 735 -1.01 23.16 -17.44
CA MET A 735 -0.74 24.49 -16.89
C MET A 735 -0.08 24.43 -15.49
N SER A 736 -0.34 23.40 -14.70
CA SER A 736 0.35 23.17 -13.43
C SER A 736 1.85 22.85 -13.59
N ARG A 737 2.35 22.65 -14.83
CA ARG A 737 3.79 22.62 -15.17
C ARG A 737 4.48 23.99 -15.11
N GLY A 738 3.72 25.09 -15.11
CA GLY A 738 4.21 26.48 -15.26
C GLY A 738 4.39 27.29 -13.96
N GLY A 739 4.06 26.75 -12.79
CA GLY A 739 4.42 27.37 -11.51
C GLY A 739 3.75 28.72 -11.21
N ARG A 740 2.41 28.81 -11.30
CA ARG A 740 1.58 29.66 -10.43
C ARG A 740 0.11 29.37 -10.72
N TYR A 741 -0.59 28.74 -9.79
CA TYR A 741 -2.06 28.76 -9.78
C TYR A 741 -2.47 29.27 -8.40
N GLU A 742 -2.82 30.54 -8.33
CA GLU A 742 -3.75 31.03 -7.31
C GLU A 742 -5.12 30.53 -7.76
N ALA A 743 -5.65 29.50 -7.08
CA ALA A 743 -6.99 29.02 -7.37
C ALA A 743 -8.01 30.09 -6.95
N ASN A 744 -8.91 30.45 -7.86
CA ASN A 744 -10.06 31.29 -7.53
C ASN A 744 -11.04 30.47 -6.67
N GLY A 745 -11.12 30.80 -5.37
CA GLY A 745 -12.17 30.31 -4.46
C GLY A 745 -12.15 28.82 -4.06
N LEU A 746 -12.74 28.53 -2.90
CA LEU A 746 -13.00 27.16 -2.41
C LEU A 746 -14.09 26.45 -3.22
N GLU A 747 -15.00 27.22 -3.84
CA GLU A 747 -16.13 26.75 -4.62
C GLU A 747 -15.71 26.02 -5.92
N GLU A 748 -14.68 26.52 -6.62
CA GLU A 748 -14.23 25.98 -7.92
C GLU A 748 -13.14 24.88 -7.84
N THR A 749 -12.73 24.51 -6.62
CA THR A 749 -11.66 23.52 -6.39
C THR A 749 -12.09 22.33 -5.56
N PHE A 750 -12.57 22.53 -4.33
CA PHE A 750 -12.95 21.45 -3.43
C PHE A 750 -14.44 21.08 -3.56
N CYS A 751 -15.33 22.07 -3.56
CA CYS A 751 -16.78 21.86 -3.58
C CYS A 751 -17.30 21.26 -4.90
N SER A 752 -16.60 21.55 -6.00
CA SER A 752 -16.89 21.05 -7.34
C SER A 752 -16.01 19.85 -7.76
N MET A 753 -15.29 19.25 -6.81
CA MET A 753 -14.40 18.12 -7.08
C MET A 753 -15.15 16.96 -7.75
N ARG A 754 -14.49 16.38 -8.76
CA ARG A 754 -14.98 15.21 -9.48
C ARG A 754 -14.90 13.98 -8.57
N LEU A 755 -16.05 13.33 -8.38
CA LEU A 755 -16.19 12.16 -7.50
C LEU A 755 -16.45 10.86 -8.26
N ARG A 756 -16.73 10.92 -9.57
CA ARG A 756 -17.11 9.75 -10.35
C ARG A 756 -16.33 9.61 -11.66
N GLU A 757 -16.18 8.38 -12.10
CA GLU A 757 -15.55 8.01 -13.36
C GLU A 757 -16.20 6.74 -13.94
N ASN A 758 -16.62 6.76 -15.23
CA ASN A 758 -17.25 5.59 -15.85
C ASN A 758 -16.22 4.62 -16.44
N ILE A 759 -15.87 3.56 -15.72
CA ILE A 759 -14.95 2.52 -16.21
C ILE A 759 -15.66 1.37 -16.97
N GLY A 760 -16.97 1.52 -17.21
CA GLY A 760 -17.76 0.53 -17.94
C GLY A 760 -17.64 0.62 -19.46
N ASP A 761 -17.43 1.83 -19.98
CA ASP A 761 -17.39 2.13 -21.41
C ASP A 761 -16.22 1.40 -22.12
N PRO A 762 -16.50 0.54 -23.11
CA PRO A 762 -15.46 -0.15 -23.88
C PRO A 762 -14.48 0.78 -24.60
N SER A 763 -14.89 1.99 -24.98
CA SER A 763 -14.02 2.97 -25.66
C SER A 763 -12.90 3.51 -24.77
N ARG A 764 -12.98 3.22 -23.46
CA ARG A 764 -12.05 3.68 -22.42
C ARG A 764 -11.20 2.55 -21.85
N ALA A 765 -11.01 1.48 -22.63
CA ALA A 765 -10.08 0.43 -22.27
C ALA A 765 -8.64 0.97 -22.26
N ASP A 766 -7.94 0.83 -21.14
CA ASP A 766 -6.50 1.13 -21.05
C ASP A 766 -5.69 0.02 -21.72
N VAL A 767 -6.18 -1.22 -21.61
CA VAL A 767 -5.64 -2.38 -22.34
C VAL A 767 -6.78 -3.04 -23.09
N PHE A 768 -6.58 -3.24 -24.38
CA PHE A 768 -7.50 -3.98 -25.24
C PHE A 768 -6.73 -4.98 -26.09
N THR A 769 -7.24 -6.21 -26.13
CA THR A 769 -6.74 -7.26 -27.03
C THR A 769 -7.96 -7.86 -27.73
N PRO A 770 -8.13 -7.66 -29.05
CA PRO A 770 -9.39 -7.93 -29.76
C PRO A 770 -10.01 -9.31 -29.53
N GLN A 771 -9.18 -10.34 -29.37
CA GLN A 771 -9.64 -11.72 -29.17
C GLN A 771 -9.62 -12.17 -27.70
N ALA A 772 -9.09 -11.36 -26.78
CA ALA A 772 -8.95 -11.74 -25.37
C ALA A 772 -9.83 -10.90 -24.42
N GLY A 773 -9.99 -9.60 -24.68
CA GLY A 773 -10.83 -8.75 -23.84
C GLY A 773 -10.29 -7.34 -23.63
N ARG A 774 -10.70 -6.71 -22.52
CA ARG A 774 -10.30 -5.35 -22.11
C ARG A 774 -10.15 -5.19 -20.60
N ILE A 775 -9.28 -4.25 -20.21
CA ILE A 775 -9.13 -3.74 -18.84
C ILE A 775 -9.28 -2.21 -18.87
N SER A 776 -10.06 -1.66 -17.93
CA SER A 776 -10.18 -0.22 -17.66
C SER A 776 -9.87 0.04 -16.19
N THR A 777 -9.02 1.02 -15.91
CA THR A 777 -8.55 1.36 -14.57
C THR A 777 -8.95 2.77 -14.18
N VAL A 778 -9.25 2.96 -12.89
CA VAL A 778 -9.39 4.28 -12.28
C VAL A 778 -8.49 4.38 -11.05
N ASN A 779 -7.63 5.39 -11.04
CA ASN A 779 -6.59 5.69 -10.07
C ASN A 779 -6.46 7.21 -9.90
N SER A 780 -5.49 7.69 -9.12
CA SER A 780 -5.35 9.14 -8.91
C SER A 780 -4.94 9.94 -10.14
N TYR A 781 -4.48 9.28 -11.22
CA TYR A 781 -4.23 9.92 -12.52
C TYR A 781 -5.47 10.13 -13.37
N ASN A 782 -6.65 9.67 -12.99
CA ASN A 782 -7.88 9.94 -13.77
C ASN A 782 -9.06 10.35 -12.88
N LEU A 783 -8.99 10.08 -11.57
CA LEU A 783 -9.90 10.62 -10.57
C LEU A 783 -9.11 11.14 -9.35
N PRO A 784 -8.75 12.44 -9.28
CA PRO A 784 -7.77 12.97 -8.32
C PRO A 784 -8.08 12.73 -6.84
N ILE A 785 -9.36 12.69 -6.46
CA ILE A 785 -9.79 12.39 -5.08
C ILE A 785 -9.23 11.05 -4.58
N LEU A 786 -8.95 10.11 -5.49
CA LEU A 786 -8.38 8.82 -5.14
C LEU A 786 -7.01 8.93 -4.46
N ARG A 787 -6.23 9.99 -4.71
CA ARG A 787 -4.96 10.26 -3.99
C ARG A 787 -5.20 10.45 -2.49
N PHE A 788 -6.32 11.09 -2.13
CA PHE A 788 -6.71 11.33 -0.75
C PHE A 788 -7.31 10.07 -0.11
N LEU A 789 -8.08 9.29 -0.88
CA LEU A 789 -8.69 8.06 -0.38
C LEU A 789 -7.71 6.87 -0.29
N GLN A 790 -6.61 6.91 -1.05
CA GLN A 790 -5.68 5.78 -1.20
C GLN A 790 -6.35 4.52 -1.78
N LEU A 791 -7.28 4.69 -2.72
CA LEU A 791 -8.03 3.59 -3.34
C LEU A 791 -8.02 3.70 -4.86
N SER A 792 -8.08 2.57 -5.56
CA SER A 792 -8.27 2.50 -7.02
C SER A 792 -9.23 1.36 -7.38
N ALA A 793 -9.64 1.30 -8.64
CA ALA A 793 -10.45 0.20 -9.14
C ALA A 793 -10.08 -0.18 -10.58
N GLU A 794 -10.40 -1.41 -10.94
CA GLU A 794 -10.17 -2.00 -12.25
C GLU A 794 -11.44 -2.74 -12.69
N ARG A 795 -11.96 -2.46 -13.88
CA ARG A 795 -12.99 -3.28 -14.53
C ARG A 795 -12.32 -4.12 -15.61
N GLY A 796 -12.55 -5.43 -15.56
CA GLY A 796 -12.07 -6.36 -16.56
C GLY A 796 -13.19 -7.09 -17.28
N VAL A 797 -12.98 -7.34 -18.57
CA VAL A 797 -13.84 -8.15 -19.42
C VAL A 797 -12.94 -9.12 -20.18
N LEU A 798 -13.07 -10.41 -19.92
CA LEU A 798 -12.43 -11.48 -20.68
C LEU A 798 -13.45 -12.14 -21.61
N TYR A 799 -13.04 -12.31 -22.86
CA TYR A 799 -13.78 -13.10 -23.83
C TYR A 799 -13.58 -14.60 -23.58
N LYS A 800 -14.24 -15.42 -24.40
CA LYS A 800 -14.32 -16.87 -24.21
C LYS A 800 -12.92 -17.48 -24.12
N ASN A 801 -12.66 -18.22 -23.05
CA ASN A 801 -11.39 -18.92 -22.79
C ASN A 801 -10.15 -18.02 -22.68
N ALA A 802 -10.32 -16.69 -22.72
CA ALA A 802 -9.22 -15.75 -22.61
C ALA A 802 -8.64 -15.76 -21.19
N ILE A 803 -7.36 -15.38 -21.08
CA ILE A 803 -6.63 -15.42 -19.82
C ILE A 803 -6.17 -14.01 -19.48
N TYR A 804 -6.47 -13.56 -18.27
CA TYR A 804 -5.70 -12.49 -17.66
C TYR A 804 -4.44 -13.15 -17.09
N THR A 805 -3.29 -12.82 -17.68
CA THR A 805 -1.98 -13.41 -17.38
C THR A 805 -1.75 -13.63 -15.88
N PRO A 806 -1.05 -14.69 -15.45
CA PRO A 806 -0.56 -14.78 -14.09
C PRO A 806 0.20 -13.50 -13.72
N HIS A 807 -0.13 -12.91 -12.57
CA HIS A 807 0.47 -11.68 -12.05
C HIS A 807 0.31 -11.59 -10.53
N TRP A 808 1.02 -10.68 -9.87
CA TRP A 808 0.69 -10.26 -8.50
C TRP A 808 0.39 -8.76 -8.44
N ASN A 809 -0.39 -8.33 -7.45
CA ASN A 809 -0.55 -6.91 -7.12
C ASN A 809 0.64 -6.47 -6.26
N VAL A 810 1.37 -5.44 -6.69
CA VAL A 810 2.66 -5.06 -6.05
C VAL A 810 2.44 -4.28 -4.75
N ASN A 811 1.47 -3.37 -4.72
CA ASN A 811 1.29 -2.38 -3.65
C ASN A 811 -0.16 -2.29 -3.14
N ALA A 812 -0.99 -3.31 -3.41
CA ALA A 812 -2.40 -3.31 -3.01
C ALA A 812 -2.95 -4.73 -2.82
N HIS A 813 -3.95 -4.89 -1.96
CA HIS A 813 -4.92 -5.99 -2.07
C HIS A 813 -5.86 -5.72 -3.25
N SER A 814 -6.50 -6.78 -3.75
CA SER A 814 -7.53 -6.69 -4.79
C SER A 814 -8.78 -7.43 -4.34
N VAL A 815 -9.89 -6.73 -4.17
CA VAL A 815 -11.19 -7.29 -3.81
C VAL A 815 -12.05 -7.36 -5.06
N MET A 816 -12.20 -8.56 -5.62
CA MET A 816 -12.83 -8.80 -6.91
C MET A 816 -14.30 -9.19 -6.73
N TYR A 817 -15.23 -8.40 -7.26
CA TYR A 817 -16.66 -8.72 -7.38
C TYR A 817 -16.99 -9.13 -8.81
N VAL A 818 -17.62 -10.30 -8.97
CA VAL A 818 -17.98 -10.83 -10.30
C VAL A 818 -19.28 -10.21 -10.79
N LEU A 819 -19.22 -9.54 -11.94
CA LEU A 819 -20.35 -8.85 -12.57
C LEU A 819 -21.17 -9.80 -13.46
N ARG A 820 -20.49 -10.60 -14.28
CA ARG A 820 -21.13 -11.47 -15.27
C ARG A 820 -20.21 -12.63 -15.66
N GLY A 821 -20.80 -13.74 -16.08
CA GLY A 821 -20.04 -14.88 -16.60
C GLY A 821 -19.30 -15.64 -15.50
N ARG A 822 -18.27 -16.39 -15.91
CA ARG A 822 -17.56 -17.34 -15.03
C ARG A 822 -16.09 -17.46 -15.41
N ALA A 823 -15.23 -17.61 -14.42
CA ALA A 823 -13.80 -17.86 -14.64
C ALA A 823 -13.26 -18.86 -13.63
N ARG A 824 -12.27 -19.66 -14.05
CA ARG A 824 -11.40 -20.36 -13.11
C ARG A 824 -10.32 -19.38 -12.63
N VAL A 825 -10.19 -19.26 -11.32
CA VAL A 825 -9.19 -18.39 -10.68
C VAL A 825 -8.32 -19.26 -9.78
N GLN A 826 -7.01 -19.02 -9.82
CA GLN A 826 -6.04 -19.62 -8.91
C GLN A 826 -5.26 -18.51 -8.21
N VAL A 827 -5.15 -18.58 -6.89
CA VAL A 827 -4.37 -17.64 -6.06
C VAL A 827 -3.32 -18.43 -5.30
N VAL A 828 -2.07 -17.98 -5.36
CA VAL A 828 -0.89 -18.65 -4.85
C VAL A 828 -0.15 -17.74 -3.86
N ASN A 829 0.18 -18.28 -2.68
CA ASN A 829 0.88 -17.56 -1.63
C ASN A 829 2.41 -17.62 -1.78
N HIS A 830 3.13 -17.02 -0.84
CA HIS A 830 4.60 -16.97 -0.82
C HIS A 830 5.28 -18.34 -0.77
N MET A 831 4.60 -19.36 -0.23
CA MET A 831 5.06 -20.74 -0.24
C MET A 831 4.68 -21.49 -1.51
N GLY A 832 4.24 -20.84 -2.58
CA GLY A 832 3.78 -21.57 -3.78
C GLY A 832 2.53 -22.43 -3.55
N GLN A 833 1.82 -22.29 -2.42
CA GLN A 833 0.61 -23.04 -2.13
C GLN A 833 -0.62 -22.33 -2.72
N LYS A 834 -1.55 -23.11 -3.26
CA LYS A 834 -2.84 -22.62 -3.75
C LYS A 834 -3.74 -22.28 -2.56
N CYS A 835 -3.83 -21.00 -2.20
CA CYS A 835 -4.83 -20.55 -1.24
C CYS A 835 -6.23 -20.40 -1.89
N PHE A 836 -6.33 -20.38 -3.23
CA PHE A 836 -7.60 -20.50 -3.96
C PHE A 836 -7.41 -21.26 -5.28
N ASP A 837 -8.35 -22.15 -5.63
CA ASP A 837 -8.46 -22.79 -6.95
C ASP A 837 -9.92 -23.17 -7.18
N GLY A 838 -10.64 -22.36 -7.94
CA GLY A 838 -12.08 -22.57 -8.11
C GLY A 838 -12.68 -21.76 -9.25
N GLU A 839 -13.90 -22.14 -9.63
CA GLU A 839 -14.74 -21.34 -10.52
C GLU A 839 -15.43 -20.24 -9.70
N VAL A 840 -15.30 -19.00 -10.15
CA VAL A 840 -16.03 -17.84 -9.61
C VAL A 840 -17.20 -17.49 -10.52
N ARG A 841 -18.31 -17.05 -9.93
CA ARG A 841 -19.58 -16.78 -10.62
C ARG A 841 -20.15 -15.42 -10.21
N GLN A 842 -21.05 -14.90 -11.04
CA GLN A 842 -21.74 -13.63 -10.82
C GLN A 842 -22.27 -13.47 -9.38
N GLY A 843 -22.02 -12.31 -8.79
CA GLY A 843 -22.45 -11.97 -7.43
C GLY A 843 -21.48 -12.40 -6.32
N GLN A 844 -20.46 -13.21 -6.62
CA GLN A 844 -19.46 -13.64 -5.65
C GLN A 844 -18.30 -12.63 -5.52
N ILE A 845 -17.68 -12.63 -4.35
CA ILE A 845 -16.44 -11.89 -4.05
C ILE A 845 -15.29 -12.84 -3.76
N VAL A 846 -14.12 -12.52 -4.30
CA VAL A 846 -12.83 -13.14 -3.95
C VAL A 846 -11.80 -12.05 -3.70
N THR A 847 -11.05 -12.16 -2.61
CA THR A 847 -9.93 -11.27 -2.31
C THR A 847 -8.61 -11.89 -2.76
N VAL A 848 -7.74 -11.11 -3.38
CA VAL A 848 -6.35 -11.46 -3.69
C VAL A 848 -5.45 -10.55 -2.84
N PRO A 849 -4.78 -11.07 -1.80
CA PRO A 849 -3.89 -10.25 -0.99
C PRO A 849 -2.70 -9.71 -1.80
N GLN A 850 -2.08 -8.62 -1.31
CA GLN A 850 -0.86 -8.09 -1.90
C GLN A 850 0.18 -9.21 -2.12
N ASN A 851 0.94 -9.11 -3.22
CA ASN A 851 2.04 -10.01 -3.60
C ASN A 851 1.68 -11.46 -3.89
N HIS A 852 0.46 -11.92 -3.57
CA HIS A 852 -0.01 -13.24 -3.97
C HIS A 852 -0.18 -13.28 -5.49
N ALA A 853 0.32 -14.35 -6.11
CA ALA A 853 0.20 -14.53 -7.54
C ALA A 853 -1.22 -15.02 -7.87
N VAL A 854 -1.84 -14.45 -8.89
CA VAL A 854 -3.19 -14.79 -9.33
C VAL A 854 -3.23 -14.93 -10.85
N VAL A 855 -4.04 -15.86 -11.32
CA VAL A 855 -4.41 -16.00 -12.73
C VAL A 855 -5.92 -16.15 -12.86
N LYS A 856 -6.49 -15.63 -13.96
CA LYS A 856 -7.91 -15.72 -14.25
C LYS A 856 -8.10 -16.25 -15.68
N GLN A 857 -8.79 -17.36 -15.84
CA GLN A 857 -9.17 -17.90 -17.15
C GLN A 857 -10.68 -17.89 -17.28
N ALA A 858 -11.19 -17.16 -18.26
CA ALA A 858 -12.62 -17.12 -18.54
C ALA A 858 -13.13 -18.47 -19.05
N SER A 859 -14.39 -18.77 -18.75
CA SER A 859 -15.11 -19.91 -19.33
C SER A 859 -15.63 -19.57 -20.73
N SER A 860 -16.43 -20.47 -21.31
CA SER A 860 -17.11 -20.27 -22.60
C SER A 860 -18.07 -19.08 -22.64
N ASP A 861 -18.54 -18.62 -21.48
CA ASP A 861 -19.54 -17.54 -21.35
C ASP A 861 -18.89 -16.15 -21.25
N GLY A 862 -17.56 -16.08 -21.29
CA GLY A 862 -16.80 -14.89 -20.93
C GLY A 862 -16.82 -14.63 -19.42
N PHE A 863 -16.17 -13.55 -19.00
CA PHE A 863 -16.06 -13.18 -17.60
C PHE A 863 -15.89 -11.66 -17.43
N GLU A 864 -16.73 -11.06 -16.59
CA GLU A 864 -16.64 -9.65 -16.23
C GLU A 864 -16.56 -9.48 -14.72
N TRP A 865 -15.67 -8.60 -14.28
CA TRP A 865 -15.48 -8.30 -12.87
C TRP A 865 -15.12 -6.84 -12.66
N VAL A 866 -15.31 -6.38 -11.42
CA VAL A 866 -14.69 -5.16 -10.90
C VAL A 866 -13.80 -5.54 -9.72
N SER A 867 -12.59 -5.02 -9.68
CA SER A 867 -11.66 -5.18 -8.57
C SER A 867 -11.43 -3.82 -7.92
N PHE A 868 -11.71 -3.72 -6.63
CA PHE A 868 -11.29 -2.59 -5.80
C PHE A 868 -9.90 -2.87 -5.24
N LYS A 869 -9.03 -1.86 -5.22
CA LYS A 869 -7.64 -1.99 -4.78
C LYS A 869 -7.33 -0.96 -3.70
N THR A 870 -6.65 -1.41 -2.65
CA THR A 870 -6.35 -0.66 -1.41
C THR A 870 -5.15 0.30 -1.56
N ASN A 871 -4.96 0.86 -2.76
CA ASN A 871 -3.93 1.86 -3.05
C ASN A 871 -4.40 2.74 -4.22
N ASP A 872 -4.09 4.04 -4.23
CA ASP A 872 -4.57 4.97 -5.26
C ASP A 872 -3.93 4.72 -6.63
N ASN A 873 -2.69 4.25 -6.66
CA ASN A 873 -1.95 3.90 -7.88
C ASN A 873 -1.54 2.43 -7.81
N ALA A 874 -2.53 1.57 -7.58
CA ALA A 874 -2.31 0.14 -7.54
C ALA A 874 -1.89 -0.38 -8.92
N TRP A 875 -0.87 -1.23 -8.95
CA TRP A 875 -0.36 -1.80 -10.19
C TRP A 875 0.04 -3.26 -10.01
N VAL A 876 0.20 -3.95 -11.13
CA VAL A 876 0.44 -5.39 -11.18
C VAL A 876 1.77 -5.72 -11.85
N SER A 877 2.32 -6.87 -11.50
CA SER A 877 3.53 -7.43 -12.08
C SER A 877 3.20 -8.71 -12.84
N PRO A 878 3.11 -8.67 -14.19
CA PRO A 878 2.83 -9.85 -15.01
C PRO A 878 3.97 -10.87 -15.01
N LEU A 879 3.63 -12.15 -15.01
CA LEU A 879 4.58 -13.26 -15.16
C LEU A 879 4.72 -13.74 -16.62
N ALA A 880 3.68 -13.57 -17.46
CA ALA A 880 3.71 -13.91 -18.88
C ALA A 880 3.32 -12.68 -19.75
N GLY A 881 3.74 -12.70 -21.01
CA GLY A 881 3.50 -11.61 -21.98
C GLY A 881 4.63 -10.58 -22.06
N ARG A 882 4.43 -9.58 -22.93
CA ARG A 882 5.45 -8.59 -23.33
C ARG A 882 5.93 -7.66 -22.21
N THR A 883 5.13 -7.47 -21.16
CA THR A 883 5.47 -6.63 -20.01
C THR A 883 5.85 -7.43 -18.77
N SER A 884 6.16 -8.72 -18.94
CA SER A 884 6.37 -9.65 -17.84
C SER A 884 7.76 -9.61 -17.21
N VAL A 885 7.82 -10.04 -15.96
CA VAL A 885 9.06 -10.26 -15.21
C VAL A 885 9.94 -11.32 -15.87
N ILE A 886 9.34 -12.35 -16.47
CA ILE A 886 10.08 -13.37 -17.23
C ILE A 886 10.77 -12.76 -18.44
N ARG A 887 10.11 -11.87 -19.18
CA ARG A 887 10.72 -11.17 -20.32
C ARG A 887 11.84 -10.21 -19.89
N ALA A 888 11.73 -9.63 -18.70
CA ALA A 888 12.75 -8.75 -18.13
C ALA A 888 14.03 -9.47 -17.64
N LEU A 889 13.99 -10.79 -17.44
CA LEU A 889 15.12 -11.60 -17.00
C LEU A 889 16.05 -11.99 -18.17
N PRO A 890 17.38 -12.03 -17.99
CA PRO A 890 18.30 -12.61 -18.98
C PRO A 890 18.00 -14.09 -19.25
N GLU A 891 18.19 -14.56 -20.49
CA GLU A 891 17.99 -15.98 -20.84
C GLU A 891 18.86 -16.91 -19.97
N ALA A 892 20.10 -16.51 -19.68
CA ALA A 892 21.00 -17.30 -18.83
C ALA A 892 20.51 -17.44 -17.38
N VAL A 893 19.81 -16.43 -16.84
CA VAL A 893 19.22 -16.51 -15.50
C VAL A 893 18.06 -17.51 -15.51
N LEU A 894 17.19 -17.44 -16.51
CA LEU A 894 16.06 -18.37 -16.66
C LEU A 894 16.53 -19.82 -16.86
N ALA A 895 17.52 -20.04 -17.74
CA ALA A 895 18.07 -21.35 -18.03
C ALA A 895 18.60 -22.04 -16.76
N ASN A 896 19.40 -21.32 -15.97
CA ASN A 896 19.97 -21.86 -14.73
C ASN A 896 18.91 -22.01 -13.62
N ALA A 897 18.01 -21.03 -13.48
CA ALA A 897 16.99 -21.02 -12.43
C ALA A 897 15.95 -22.13 -12.59
N PHE A 898 15.55 -22.44 -13.83
CA PHE A 898 14.52 -23.44 -14.13
C PHE A 898 15.07 -24.77 -14.69
N GLN A 899 16.39 -24.88 -14.89
CA GLN A 899 17.03 -26.05 -15.52
C GLN A 899 16.45 -26.35 -16.91
N ILE A 900 16.32 -25.29 -17.71
CA ILE A 900 15.78 -25.33 -19.08
C ILE A 900 16.88 -24.96 -20.07
N SER A 901 16.76 -25.43 -21.31
CA SER A 901 17.64 -25.00 -22.40
C SER A 901 17.46 -23.50 -22.71
N ARG A 902 18.45 -22.88 -23.38
CA ARG A 902 18.30 -21.49 -23.85
C ARG A 902 17.11 -21.33 -24.79
N ASP A 903 16.84 -22.31 -25.65
CA ASP A 903 15.67 -22.29 -26.54
C ASP A 903 14.36 -22.33 -25.75
N GLN A 904 14.27 -23.15 -24.69
CA GLN A 904 13.12 -23.15 -23.79
C GLN A 904 12.97 -21.83 -23.05
N ALA A 905 14.08 -21.23 -22.57
CA ALA A 905 14.06 -19.91 -21.93
C ALA A 905 13.58 -18.82 -22.90
N ARG A 906 14.04 -18.86 -24.16
CA ARG A 906 13.62 -17.95 -25.22
C ARG A 906 12.13 -18.11 -25.54
N ASN A 907 11.65 -19.34 -25.67
CA ASN A 907 10.24 -19.64 -25.86
C ASN A 907 9.39 -19.11 -24.69
N LEU A 908 9.85 -19.28 -23.45
CA LEU A 908 9.18 -18.76 -22.26
C LEU A 908 9.04 -17.23 -22.28
N LYS A 909 10.03 -16.52 -22.85
CA LYS A 909 10.02 -15.04 -22.95
C LYS A 909 9.17 -14.51 -24.09
N TYR A 910 9.13 -15.21 -25.22
CA TYR A 910 8.69 -14.63 -26.50
C TYR A 910 7.52 -15.34 -27.19
N ASN A 911 7.06 -16.51 -26.71
CA ASN A 911 5.89 -17.18 -27.29
C ASN A 911 4.57 -16.42 -27.10
N ARG A 912 4.57 -15.36 -26.28
CA ARG A 912 3.46 -14.44 -26.02
C ARG A 912 3.90 -12.99 -26.22
N GLU A 913 3.35 -12.35 -27.25
CA GLU A 913 3.60 -10.93 -27.56
C GLU A 913 2.49 -10.01 -27.04
N GLU A 914 1.36 -10.57 -26.59
CA GLU A 914 0.34 -9.82 -25.87
C GLU A 914 0.89 -9.26 -24.53
N THR A 915 0.30 -8.19 -24.01
CA THR A 915 0.78 -7.57 -22.76
C THR A 915 0.29 -8.30 -21.52
N VAL A 916 -1.01 -8.20 -21.22
CA VAL A 916 -1.62 -8.79 -20.01
C VAL A 916 -2.87 -9.62 -20.27
N LEU A 917 -3.51 -9.45 -21.44
CA LEU A 917 -4.66 -10.23 -21.86
C LEU A 917 -4.24 -11.20 -22.96
N LEU A 918 -4.34 -12.49 -22.68
CA LEU A 918 -3.80 -13.54 -23.54
C LEU A 918 -4.93 -14.27 -24.27
N THR A 919 -4.70 -14.54 -25.55
CA THR A 919 -5.59 -15.36 -26.37
C THR A 919 -5.43 -16.85 -26.06
N SER A 920 -6.52 -17.61 -26.09
CA SER A 920 -6.44 -19.07 -25.90
C SER A 920 -5.73 -19.75 -27.09
N SER A 921 -4.85 -20.71 -26.81
CA SER A 921 -4.08 -21.44 -27.84
C SER A 921 -4.99 -22.25 -28.80
N THR A 922 -6.19 -22.62 -28.36
CA THR A 922 -7.22 -23.27 -29.19
C THR A 922 -7.85 -22.34 -30.23
N SER A 923 -7.83 -21.03 -30.01
CA SER A 923 -8.35 -20.04 -30.97
C SER A 923 -7.35 -19.78 -32.10
N SER A 924 -6.06 -19.66 -31.77
CA SER A 924 -5.00 -19.43 -32.77
C SER A 924 -4.82 -20.61 -33.73
N ARG A 925 -4.94 -21.86 -33.27
CA ARG A 925 -4.89 -23.05 -34.13
C ARG A 925 -6.06 -23.16 -35.12
N ARG A 926 -7.19 -22.48 -34.88
CA ARG A 926 -8.32 -22.43 -35.82
C ARG A 926 -8.09 -21.42 -36.94
N GLU A 927 -7.51 -20.26 -36.65
CA GLU A 927 -7.12 -19.26 -37.67
C GLU A 927 -6.02 -19.81 -38.58
N ASP A 928 -4.99 -20.44 -38.03
CA ASP A 928 -3.93 -21.10 -38.80
C ASP A 928 -4.46 -22.13 -39.81
N ARG A 929 -5.59 -22.78 -39.47
CA ARG A 929 -6.26 -23.77 -40.32
C ARG A 929 -7.26 -23.12 -41.30
N TYR A 930 -7.79 -21.95 -40.97
CA TYR A 930 -8.71 -21.19 -41.82
C TYR A 930 -7.95 -20.38 -42.86
N GLU A 931 -6.84 -19.72 -42.49
CA GLU A 931 -5.95 -19.01 -43.42
C GLU A 931 -5.25 -19.97 -44.39
N ARG A 932 -4.80 -21.16 -43.92
CA ARG A 932 -4.30 -22.23 -44.82
C ARG A 932 -5.36 -22.82 -45.74
N ARG A 933 -6.65 -22.66 -45.43
CA ARG A 933 -7.78 -23.05 -46.30
C ARG A 933 -8.26 -21.92 -47.22
N ALA A 934 -7.93 -20.68 -46.91
CA ALA A 934 -8.23 -19.53 -47.76
C ALA A 934 -7.11 -19.26 -48.78
N THR A 935 -5.92 -19.82 -48.55
CA THR A 935 -4.73 -19.73 -49.42
C THR A 935 -4.45 -20.99 -50.23
N ALA A 936 -5.28 -22.04 -50.08
CA ALA A 936 -5.32 -23.25 -50.90
C ALA A 936 -6.67 -23.31 -51.63
#